data_AF-A0A2D6PSZ5-F1
#
_entry.id   AF-A0A2D6PSZ5-F1
#
_cell.length_a   1.000
_cell.length_b   1.000
_cell.length_c   1.000
_cell.angle_alpha   90.00
_cell.angle_beta   90.00
_cell.angle_gamma   90.00
#
_symmetry.space_group_name_H-M   'P 1'
#
loop_
_entity.id
_entity.type
_entity.pdbx_description
1 polymer ?
#
loop_
_entity_poly.entity_id
_entity_poly.type
_entity_poly.pdbx_seq_one_letter_code
_entity_poly.pdbx_strand_id
1 'polypeptide(L)'
;MLRGARYYLVTRDMVRRAIHRDIKPGNIMISKMGQPVLLDFGLARDDDPDAPALTQTGDLFGTPAYMSPEQLLGQRIGVDRRTDVWSLGITLHECLTLQRPFTAPTRQALYQMIMTQSAPNPRQVNSHIPPELSVVVATALEKDRDRRYQTAEELADELQRIRLYQPIHAKPAGRWLRIRRWAQRNPGAAAAAICLTVGFLVSMFLLREQIIANQMTEAEAERADRQRQRAEDEKRAYTRLANARKLELLIRESRVELWPATPDKVEPRNGQPSMTEWIKRAGDLAREMPQMRADLAELENETGLENEEKWRRERLGELVADLEEFVADTTVGVTIKEMEARREFARTIRERTIVEPADKWRDARNGVLQNKKYGGLTLKPQLGLIPIGPDPVSTLWEFAHLQTGNIPKRDPETKRLILTEDMAIVFVLIPGGTFTMGAQGKDETAPNYYQKANEKESPPHEVTLSAFFMSKYEMTQGQWMRFRGQNPSQYPPGYVPADGLATHTALHPVEQMAWAEAYTIMKQLGLELPTEARWEYACRAGATTLWSCGNDKKDLSSVANLADISARAWDKNWEWIDDDLDDGYAAHSPVGSFAANGFGLHDMHGNVWEWCQDYVVSYDNPTRSGDGLRGHEGFSNEPHRVTRGGSFYDSLNVSRTTFRNLSAPLFRSSVSGLRPSRSIDE
;
A
#
# COMPACT_ATOMS: atom_id res chain seq x y z
N MET A 1 8.28 34.77 -121.51
CA MET A 1 8.53 36.16 -121.95
C MET A 1 7.95 37.11 -120.92
N LEU A 2 8.79 38.05 -120.46
CA LEU A 2 8.49 39.35 -119.82
C LEU A 2 7.67 39.32 -118.51
N ARG A 3 8.32 39.47 -117.34
CA ARG A 3 8.81 40.73 -116.72
C ARG A 3 7.70 41.74 -116.45
N GLY A 4 7.49 42.04 -115.17
CA GLY A 4 7.07 43.38 -114.73
C GLY A 4 6.00 43.44 -113.64
N ALA A 5 6.36 43.14 -112.38
CA ALA A 5 5.79 43.82 -111.21
C ALA A 5 6.63 43.50 -109.97
N ARG A 6 7.52 44.41 -109.60
CA ARG A 6 7.99 44.54 -108.21
C ARG A 6 6.84 45.16 -107.43
N TYR A 7 6.57 44.70 -106.21
CA TYR A 7 6.75 45.52 -105.02
C TYR A 7 6.44 44.78 -103.70
N TYR A 8 7.39 44.97 -102.79
CA TYR A 8 7.39 44.87 -101.32
C TYR A 8 7.09 43.54 -100.61
N LEU A 9 8.21 42.89 -100.29
CA LEU A 9 8.44 42.17 -99.03
C LEU A 9 7.88 42.97 -97.84
N VAL A 10 6.83 42.45 -97.22
CA VAL A 10 6.50 42.77 -95.82
C VAL A 10 7.36 41.87 -94.96
N THR A 11 8.21 42.46 -94.12
CA THR A 11 9.05 41.74 -93.17
C THR A 11 8.18 40.97 -92.18
N ARG A 12 8.63 39.78 -91.78
CA ARG A 12 7.89 38.82 -90.94
C ARG A 12 7.42 39.39 -89.59
N ASP A 13 8.02 40.51 -89.13
CA ASP A 13 7.66 41.21 -87.90
C ASP A 13 6.50 42.21 -88.06
N MET A 14 6.27 42.77 -89.24
CA MET A 14 5.19 43.76 -89.47
C MET A 14 3.80 43.09 -89.50
N VAL A 15 3.72 41.84 -89.93
CA VAL A 15 2.47 41.04 -89.98
C VAL A 15 2.01 40.61 -88.57
N ARG A 16 2.91 40.58 -87.57
CA ARG A 16 2.55 40.17 -86.20
C ARG A 16 1.73 41.21 -85.42
N ARG A 17 1.61 42.45 -85.93
CA ARG A 17 0.90 43.55 -85.25
C ARG A 17 -0.15 44.26 -86.12
N ALA A 18 -0.51 43.71 -87.28
CA ALA A 18 -1.50 44.31 -88.17
C ALA A 18 -2.90 43.68 -87.98
N ILE A 19 -3.94 44.51 -87.89
CA ILE A 19 -5.35 44.09 -87.83
C ILE A 19 -5.93 44.20 -89.25
N HIS A 20 -6.49 43.12 -89.79
CA HIS A 20 -6.96 43.04 -91.18
C HIS A 20 -8.32 43.69 -91.43
N ARG A 21 -9.29 43.52 -90.51
CA ARG A 21 -10.62 44.17 -90.50
C ARG A 21 -11.61 43.82 -91.63
N ASP A 22 -11.24 42.97 -92.59
CA ASP A 22 -12.11 42.47 -93.68
C ASP A 22 -11.83 40.98 -93.99
N ILE A 23 -11.70 40.15 -92.97
CA ILE A 23 -11.54 38.69 -93.16
C ILE A 23 -12.88 38.08 -93.56
N LYS A 24 -12.91 37.47 -94.74
CA LYS A 24 -14.06 36.76 -95.33
C LYS A 24 -13.58 35.71 -96.33
N PRO A 25 -14.41 34.73 -96.72
CA PRO A 25 -14.01 33.69 -97.67
C PRO A 25 -13.39 34.24 -98.96
N GLY A 26 -13.92 35.33 -99.51
CA GLY A 26 -13.43 35.96 -100.74
C GLY A 26 -12.01 36.55 -100.65
N ASN A 27 -11.50 36.81 -99.44
CA ASN A 27 -10.16 37.35 -99.21
C ASN A 27 -9.17 36.24 -98.78
N ILE A 28 -9.59 34.98 -98.72
CA ILE A 28 -8.75 33.82 -98.41
C ILE A 28 -8.57 33.00 -99.68
N MET A 29 -7.40 33.07 -100.30
CA MET A 29 -7.07 32.28 -101.49
C MET A 29 -6.31 31.00 -101.13
N ILE A 30 -6.63 29.90 -101.79
CA ILE A 30 -5.88 28.64 -101.66
C ILE A 30 -4.90 28.53 -102.81
N SER A 31 -3.61 28.40 -102.50
CA SER A 31 -2.57 28.21 -103.52
C SER A 31 -2.70 26.85 -104.20
N LYS A 32 -2.02 26.66 -105.35
CA LYS A 32 -1.97 25.35 -106.04
C LYS A 32 -1.40 24.21 -105.17
N MET A 33 -0.69 24.55 -104.09
CA MET A 33 -0.15 23.58 -103.11
C MET A 33 -1.07 23.39 -101.89
N GLY A 34 -2.30 23.92 -101.92
CA GLY A 34 -3.28 23.77 -100.85
C GLY A 34 -3.05 24.66 -99.62
N GLN A 35 -2.17 25.67 -99.70
CA GLN A 35 -1.92 26.59 -98.59
C GLN A 35 -2.82 27.82 -98.66
N PRO A 36 -3.49 28.22 -97.56
CA PRO A 36 -4.28 29.44 -97.52
C PRO A 36 -3.37 30.67 -97.47
N VAL A 37 -3.72 31.68 -98.25
CA VAL A 37 -3.07 32.98 -98.35
C VAL A 37 -4.14 34.06 -98.19
N LEU A 38 -3.94 34.95 -97.22
CA LEU A 38 -4.84 36.07 -96.97
C LEU A 38 -4.47 37.24 -97.89
N LEU A 39 -5.47 37.82 -98.53
CA LEU A 39 -5.33 38.88 -99.54
C LEU A 39 -6.13 40.13 -99.13
N ASP A 40 -5.76 41.26 -99.74
CA ASP A 40 -6.43 42.56 -99.59
C ASP A 40 -6.32 43.21 -98.20
N PHE A 41 -5.11 43.69 -97.88
CA PHE A 41 -4.82 44.49 -96.68
C PHE A 41 -5.23 45.98 -96.81
N GLY A 42 -6.11 46.33 -97.75
CA GLY A 42 -6.48 47.72 -98.05
C GLY A 42 -7.15 48.50 -96.88
N LEU A 43 -7.57 47.81 -95.82
CA LEU A 43 -8.17 48.38 -94.61
C LEU A 43 -7.35 48.09 -93.32
N ALA A 44 -6.12 47.59 -93.46
CA ALA A 44 -5.30 47.16 -92.34
C ALA A 44 -4.71 48.33 -91.53
N ARG A 45 -4.57 48.14 -90.21
CA ARG A 45 -3.98 49.13 -89.28
C ARG A 45 -3.03 48.45 -88.30
N ASP A 46 -1.97 49.14 -87.89
CA ASP A 46 -1.08 48.70 -86.80
C ASP A 46 -1.80 48.75 -85.44
N ASP A 47 -1.53 47.77 -84.58
CA ASP A 47 -2.07 47.61 -83.20
C ASP A 47 -1.45 48.63 -82.21
N ASP A 48 -1.16 49.86 -82.68
CA ASP A 48 -0.62 50.97 -81.91
C ASP A 48 -1.77 51.90 -81.44
N PRO A 49 -2.00 52.07 -80.12
CA PRO A 49 -3.07 52.89 -79.59
C PRO A 49 -2.97 54.38 -79.95
N ASP A 50 -1.79 54.89 -80.36
CA ASP A 50 -1.55 56.33 -80.60
C ASP A 50 -1.38 56.74 -82.08
N ALA A 51 -1.57 55.82 -83.04
CA ALA A 51 -1.48 56.16 -84.47
C ALA A 51 -2.68 57.02 -84.94
N PRO A 52 -2.49 58.14 -85.67
CA PRO A 52 -3.58 59.03 -86.08
C PRO A 52 -4.58 58.34 -87.03
N ALA A 53 -5.87 58.47 -86.74
CA ALA A 53 -6.96 57.92 -87.55
C ALA A 53 -7.16 58.75 -88.83
N LEU A 54 -6.67 58.26 -89.98
CA LEU A 54 -6.98 58.85 -91.29
C LEU A 54 -8.29 58.27 -91.85
N THR A 55 -9.40 59.01 -91.68
CA THR A 55 -10.42 59.36 -92.71
C THR A 55 -11.66 59.95 -92.04
N GLN A 56 -11.92 61.22 -92.34
CA GLN A 56 -13.17 61.94 -92.03
C GLN A 56 -14.20 61.64 -93.11
N THR A 57 -15.04 60.60 -92.94
CA THR A 57 -16.44 60.53 -93.41
C THR A 57 -17.03 59.18 -93.00
N GLY A 58 -18.28 59.15 -92.54
CA GLY A 58 -18.95 57.99 -91.94
C GLY A 58 -19.31 56.84 -92.89
N ASP A 59 -18.47 56.53 -93.89
CA ASP A 59 -18.66 55.37 -94.76
C ASP A 59 -17.95 54.14 -94.17
N LEU A 60 -18.76 53.19 -93.71
CA LEU A 60 -18.30 51.90 -93.18
C LEU A 60 -17.83 51.02 -94.36
N PHE A 61 -16.52 51.03 -94.65
CA PHE A 61 -15.91 50.19 -95.69
C PHE A 61 -15.73 48.73 -95.22
N GLY A 62 -16.12 47.76 -96.05
CA GLY A 62 -16.02 46.31 -95.79
C GLY A 62 -17.32 45.55 -96.07
N THR A 63 -17.32 44.23 -95.90
CA THR A 63 -18.53 43.39 -96.08
C THR A 63 -19.34 43.30 -94.77
N PRO A 64 -20.51 43.94 -94.63
CA PRO A 64 -21.17 44.15 -93.34
C PRO A 64 -21.47 42.89 -92.52
N ALA A 65 -21.58 41.72 -93.17
CA ALA A 65 -21.94 40.47 -92.51
C ALA A 65 -20.82 39.82 -91.69
N TYR A 66 -19.55 40.22 -91.89
CA TYR A 66 -18.40 39.69 -91.16
C TYR A 66 -17.88 40.65 -90.08
N MET A 67 -18.43 41.87 -90.02
CA MET A 67 -17.98 42.89 -89.08
C MET A 67 -18.29 42.49 -87.63
N SER A 68 -17.35 42.80 -86.74
CA SER A 68 -17.53 42.59 -85.30
C SER A 68 -18.43 43.65 -84.66
N PRO A 69 -19.06 43.37 -83.51
CA PRO A 69 -19.85 44.35 -82.76
C PRO A 69 -19.09 45.66 -82.52
N GLU A 70 -17.80 45.58 -82.19
CA GLU A 70 -16.94 46.74 -81.97
C GLU A 70 -16.63 47.54 -83.25
N GLN A 71 -16.59 46.91 -84.43
CA GLN A 71 -16.50 47.65 -85.70
C GLN A 71 -17.76 48.45 -86.00
N LEU A 72 -18.94 47.98 -85.56
CA LEU A 72 -20.23 48.63 -85.79
C LEU A 72 -20.51 49.77 -84.80
N LEU A 73 -19.95 49.71 -83.59
CA LEU A 73 -20.16 50.71 -82.53
C LEU A 73 -19.29 51.98 -82.68
N GLY A 74 -18.35 52.00 -83.63
CA GLY A 74 -17.50 53.16 -83.92
C GLY A 74 -16.49 53.49 -82.80
N GLN A 75 -15.92 54.70 -82.83
CA GLN A 75 -14.77 55.17 -82.02
C GLN A 75 -14.88 55.08 -80.48
N ARG A 76 -15.96 54.52 -79.91
CA ARG A 76 -16.18 54.43 -78.46
C ARG A 76 -15.53 53.20 -77.81
N ILE A 77 -15.18 52.17 -78.58
CA ILE A 77 -14.53 50.94 -78.10
C ILE A 77 -13.39 50.65 -79.07
N GLY A 78 -12.13 50.69 -78.63
CA GLY A 78 -10.96 50.57 -79.51
C GLY A 78 -10.98 49.25 -80.31
N VAL A 79 -10.84 49.31 -81.63
CA VAL A 79 -10.75 48.12 -82.49
C VAL A 79 -9.34 47.53 -82.33
N ASP A 80 -9.25 46.27 -81.92
CA ASP A 80 -7.97 45.53 -81.82
C ASP A 80 -8.05 44.19 -82.57
N ARG A 81 -6.96 43.41 -82.54
CA ARG A 81 -6.82 42.07 -83.14
C ARG A 81 -7.98 41.09 -82.90
N ARG A 82 -8.79 41.25 -81.84
CA ARG A 82 -9.97 40.41 -81.53
C ARG A 82 -11.12 40.60 -82.53
N THR A 83 -11.05 41.67 -83.31
CA THR A 83 -11.93 41.94 -84.45
C THR A 83 -11.76 40.90 -85.56
N ASP A 84 -10.52 40.49 -85.81
CA ASP A 84 -10.19 39.49 -86.82
C ASP A 84 -10.58 38.08 -86.34
N VAL A 85 -10.48 37.81 -85.03
CA VAL A 85 -10.99 36.57 -84.40
C VAL A 85 -12.50 36.42 -84.64
N TRP A 86 -13.26 37.50 -84.47
CA TRP A 86 -14.69 37.51 -84.79
C TRP A 86 -14.96 37.19 -86.25
N SER A 87 -14.26 37.88 -87.15
CA SER A 87 -14.42 37.72 -88.61
C SER A 87 -14.05 36.31 -89.08
N LEU A 88 -13.00 35.72 -88.48
CA LEU A 88 -12.63 34.30 -88.64
C LEU A 88 -13.71 33.37 -88.08
N GLY A 89 -14.33 33.70 -86.95
CA GLY A 89 -15.47 32.96 -86.39
C GLY A 89 -16.68 32.93 -87.33
N ILE A 90 -17.01 34.06 -87.96
CA ILE A 90 -18.09 34.15 -88.96
C ILE A 90 -17.73 33.31 -90.18
N THR A 91 -16.50 33.46 -90.68
CA THR A 91 -15.98 32.71 -91.83
C THR A 91 -16.00 31.19 -91.56
N LEU A 92 -15.56 30.77 -90.37
CA LEU A 92 -15.57 29.36 -89.97
C LEU A 92 -17.00 28.83 -89.86
N HIS A 93 -17.92 29.59 -89.26
CA HIS A 93 -19.34 29.21 -89.22
C HIS A 93 -19.90 28.99 -90.62
N GLU A 94 -19.62 29.92 -91.54
CA GLU A 94 -20.08 29.81 -92.93
C GLU A 94 -19.43 28.65 -93.66
N CYS A 95 -18.13 28.38 -93.49
CA CYS A 95 -17.49 27.20 -94.07
C CYS A 95 -18.12 25.88 -93.58
N LEU A 96 -18.55 25.83 -92.32
CA LEU A 96 -19.13 24.63 -91.71
C LEU A 96 -20.60 24.41 -92.08
N THR A 97 -21.33 25.47 -92.38
CA THR A 97 -22.80 25.45 -92.57
C THR A 97 -23.25 25.87 -93.96
N LEU A 98 -22.34 26.41 -94.80
CA LEU A 98 -22.60 27.11 -96.05
C LEU A 98 -23.55 28.32 -95.89
N GLN A 99 -23.76 28.80 -94.66
CA GLN A 99 -24.66 29.89 -94.32
C GLN A 99 -24.01 30.87 -93.35
N ARG A 100 -24.25 32.16 -93.56
CA ARG A 100 -23.82 33.20 -92.61
C ARG A 100 -24.69 33.15 -91.35
N PRO A 101 -24.11 33.26 -90.14
CA PRO A 101 -24.85 33.17 -88.88
C PRO A 101 -25.84 34.34 -88.67
N PHE A 102 -25.59 35.48 -89.32
CA PHE A 102 -26.48 36.64 -89.28
C PHE A 102 -26.81 37.07 -90.71
N THR A 103 -28.09 37.09 -91.03
CA THR A 103 -28.61 37.57 -92.32
C THR A 103 -29.88 38.37 -92.06
N ALA A 104 -30.01 39.56 -92.66
CA ALA A 104 -31.19 40.39 -92.55
C ALA A 104 -31.48 41.14 -93.86
N PRO A 105 -32.74 41.53 -94.14
CA PRO A 105 -33.11 42.24 -95.37
C PRO A 105 -32.51 43.65 -95.47
N THR A 106 -32.14 44.27 -94.34
CA THR A 106 -31.57 45.63 -94.28
C THR A 106 -30.28 45.66 -93.48
N ARG A 107 -29.37 46.60 -93.82
CA ARG A 107 -28.10 46.78 -93.09
C ARG A 107 -28.30 47.09 -91.61
N GLN A 108 -29.31 47.90 -91.28
CA GLN A 108 -29.61 48.28 -89.89
C GLN A 108 -30.08 47.07 -89.06
N ALA A 109 -30.94 46.22 -89.63
CA ALA A 109 -31.36 44.98 -88.97
C ALA A 109 -30.19 44.01 -88.79
N LEU A 110 -29.30 43.90 -89.80
CA LEU A 110 -28.10 43.08 -89.72
C LEU A 110 -27.17 43.57 -88.59
N TYR A 111 -26.95 44.88 -88.48
CA TYR A 111 -26.16 45.47 -87.41
C TYR A 111 -26.76 45.21 -86.03
N GLN A 112 -28.08 45.35 -85.89
CA GLN A 112 -28.77 45.02 -84.65
C GLN A 112 -28.61 43.55 -84.27
N MET A 113 -28.71 42.62 -85.23
CA MET A 113 -28.47 41.19 -85.00
C MET A 113 -27.02 40.94 -84.56
N ILE A 114 -26.05 41.55 -85.24
CA ILE A 114 -24.63 41.45 -84.87
C ILE A 114 -24.39 42.00 -83.46
N MET A 115 -25.08 43.06 -83.01
CA MET A 115 -24.89 43.60 -81.67
C MET A 115 -25.65 42.85 -80.57
N THR A 116 -26.81 42.27 -80.87
CA THR A 116 -27.75 41.83 -79.81
C THR A 116 -28.12 40.35 -79.83
N GLN A 117 -28.04 39.68 -80.99
CA GLN A 117 -28.46 38.28 -81.11
C GLN A 117 -27.26 37.34 -81.03
N SER A 118 -27.35 36.30 -80.21
CA SER A 118 -26.35 35.24 -80.17
C SER A 118 -26.29 34.49 -81.49
N ALA A 119 -25.09 34.07 -81.91
CA ALA A 119 -24.94 33.27 -83.12
C ALA A 119 -25.70 31.94 -82.97
N PRO A 120 -26.42 31.48 -84.02
CA PRO A 120 -27.01 30.15 -84.04
C PRO A 120 -25.96 29.06 -83.82
N ASN A 121 -26.36 27.95 -83.20
CA ASN A 121 -25.46 26.82 -83.07
C ASN A 121 -25.30 26.14 -84.44
N PRO A 122 -24.08 26.02 -85.01
CA PRO A 122 -23.89 25.47 -86.35
C PRO A 122 -24.35 24.01 -86.48
N ARG A 123 -24.40 23.26 -85.37
CA ARG A 123 -24.92 21.87 -85.34
C ARG A 123 -26.41 21.76 -85.62
N GLN A 124 -27.16 22.86 -85.51
CA GLN A 124 -28.57 22.91 -85.90
C GLN A 124 -28.74 22.85 -87.43
N VAL A 125 -27.75 23.32 -88.18
CA VAL A 125 -27.74 23.30 -89.66
C VAL A 125 -27.02 22.06 -90.18
N ASN A 126 -25.91 21.67 -89.55
CA ASN A 126 -25.15 20.48 -89.90
C ASN A 126 -24.78 19.68 -88.63
N SER A 127 -25.56 18.64 -88.34
CA SER A 127 -25.40 17.81 -87.13
C SER A 127 -24.10 17.01 -87.07
N HIS A 128 -23.38 16.85 -88.19
CA HIS A 128 -22.08 16.17 -88.26
C HIS A 128 -20.93 17.01 -87.72
N ILE A 129 -21.16 18.30 -87.43
CA ILE A 129 -20.17 19.16 -86.78
C ILE A 129 -19.95 18.65 -85.33
N PRO A 130 -18.69 18.39 -84.92
CA PRO A 130 -18.40 17.97 -83.54
C PRO A 130 -18.89 18.98 -82.49
N PRO A 131 -19.40 18.53 -81.33
CA PRO A 131 -19.80 19.41 -80.23
C PRO A 131 -18.73 20.42 -79.83
N GLU A 132 -17.47 20.00 -79.80
CA GLU A 132 -16.30 20.80 -79.43
C GLU A 132 -16.08 21.93 -80.42
N LEU A 133 -16.22 21.66 -81.72
CA LEU A 133 -16.08 22.66 -82.78
C LEU A 133 -17.18 23.72 -82.70
N SER A 134 -18.39 23.33 -82.30
CA SER A 134 -19.47 24.29 -82.01
C SER A 134 -19.16 25.21 -80.83
N VAL A 135 -18.45 24.72 -79.81
CA VAL A 135 -18.04 25.53 -78.65
C VAL A 135 -16.97 26.54 -79.07
N VAL A 136 -16.02 26.14 -79.91
CA VAL A 136 -14.99 27.03 -80.46
C VAL A 136 -15.62 28.16 -81.30
N VAL A 137 -16.54 27.82 -82.20
CA VAL A 137 -17.26 28.83 -83.01
C VAL A 137 -18.08 29.78 -82.12
N ALA A 138 -18.78 29.25 -81.12
CA ALA A 138 -19.55 30.09 -80.19
C ALA A 138 -18.67 31.04 -79.38
N THR A 139 -17.48 30.58 -78.95
CA THR A 139 -16.51 31.39 -78.19
C THR A 139 -15.91 32.49 -79.07
N ALA A 140 -15.57 32.20 -80.32
CA ALA A 140 -15.09 33.21 -81.28
C ALA A 140 -16.16 34.28 -81.60
N LEU A 141 -17.45 33.90 -81.51
CA LEU A 141 -18.61 34.75 -81.78
C LEU A 141 -19.28 35.33 -80.51
N GLU A 142 -18.58 35.34 -79.37
CA GLU A 142 -19.06 36.03 -78.17
C GLU A 142 -19.15 37.54 -78.42
N LYS A 143 -20.22 38.21 -77.98
CA LYS A 143 -20.35 39.66 -78.24
C LYS A 143 -19.35 40.47 -77.43
N ASP A 144 -19.10 40.04 -76.20
CA ASP A 144 -18.10 40.59 -75.30
C ASP A 144 -16.70 40.13 -75.73
N ARG A 145 -15.89 41.05 -76.23
CA ARG A 145 -14.55 40.77 -76.78
C ARG A 145 -13.57 40.19 -75.75
N ASP A 146 -13.76 40.50 -74.47
CA ASP A 146 -12.89 39.98 -73.40
C ASP A 146 -13.17 38.51 -73.11
N ARG A 147 -14.26 37.96 -73.67
CA ARG A 147 -14.63 36.54 -73.57
C ARG A 147 -14.34 35.72 -74.82
N ARG A 148 -13.86 36.36 -75.89
CA ARG A 148 -13.39 35.69 -77.10
C ARG A 148 -11.96 35.15 -76.90
N TYR A 149 -11.47 34.39 -77.86
CA TYR A 149 -10.02 34.19 -78.00
C TYR A 149 -9.36 35.55 -78.15
N GLN A 150 -8.31 35.78 -77.35
CA GLN A 150 -7.64 37.06 -77.36
C GLN A 150 -6.83 37.18 -78.65
N THR A 151 -6.17 36.11 -79.10
CA THR A 151 -5.40 36.03 -80.36
C THR A 151 -6.06 35.11 -81.40
N ALA A 152 -5.72 35.30 -82.68
CA ALA A 152 -6.05 34.32 -83.72
C ALA A 152 -5.26 33.01 -83.55
N GLU A 153 -4.09 33.06 -82.91
CA GLU A 153 -3.28 31.90 -82.56
C GLU A 153 -3.98 31.01 -81.54
N GLU A 154 -4.63 31.58 -80.51
CA GLU A 154 -5.43 30.84 -79.53
C GLU A 154 -6.62 30.13 -80.19
N LEU A 155 -7.27 30.77 -81.17
CA LEU A 155 -8.32 30.14 -81.97
C LEU A 155 -7.75 28.99 -82.83
N ALA A 156 -6.57 29.19 -83.43
CA ALA A 156 -5.92 28.17 -84.25
C ALA A 156 -5.47 26.96 -83.42
N ASP A 157 -4.89 27.19 -82.24
CA ASP A 157 -4.49 26.15 -81.28
C ASP A 157 -5.69 25.29 -80.87
N GLU A 158 -6.86 25.92 -80.68
CA GLU A 158 -8.06 25.21 -80.29
C GLU A 158 -8.62 24.34 -81.42
N LEU A 159 -8.58 24.84 -82.66
CA LEU A 159 -8.92 24.05 -83.86
C LEU A 159 -7.92 22.90 -84.08
N GLN A 160 -6.64 23.13 -83.79
CA GLN A 160 -5.60 22.13 -83.87
C GLN A 160 -5.79 21.03 -82.81
N ARG A 161 -6.19 21.38 -81.58
CA ARG A 161 -6.57 20.40 -80.55
C ARG A 161 -7.72 19.51 -81.00
N ILE A 162 -8.77 20.09 -81.61
CA ILE A 162 -9.88 19.29 -82.15
C ILE A 162 -9.38 18.35 -83.25
N ARG A 163 -8.56 18.83 -84.18
CA ARG A 163 -7.98 18.02 -85.27
C ARG A 163 -7.09 16.88 -84.75
N LEU A 164 -6.44 17.09 -83.60
CA LEU A 164 -5.58 16.11 -82.94
C LEU A 164 -6.31 15.29 -81.86
N TYR A 165 -7.64 15.38 -81.77
CA TYR A 165 -8.48 14.72 -80.76
C TYR A 165 -8.06 15.01 -79.29
N GLN A 166 -7.50 16.20 -79.05
CA GLN A 166 -7.10 16.65 -77.72
C GLN A 166 -8.24 17.44 -77.04
N PRO A 167 -8.30 17.43 -75.70
CA PRO A 167 -9.25 18.25 -74.96
C PRO A 167 -9.09 19.75 -75.31
N ILE A 168 -10.21 20.39 -75.65
CA ILE A 168 -10.29 21.84 -75.83
C ILE A 168 -10.24 22.55 -74.47
N HIS A 169 -9.63 23.75 -74.42
CA HIS A 169 -9.59 24.59 -73.23
C HIS A 169 -10.82 25.51 -73.09
N ALA A 170 -11.54 25.76 -74.18
CA ALA A 170 -12.73 26.57 -74.25
C ALA A 170 -13.86 25.93 -73.43
N LYS A 171 -14.32 26.65 -72.40
CA LYS A 171 -15.43 26.23 -71.53
C LYS A 171 -16.69 27.03 -71.90
N PRO A 172 -17.86 26.38 -72.07
CA PRO A 172 -19.10 27.11 -72.27
C PRO A 172 -19.41 28.02 -71.08
N ALA A 173 -20.06 29.17 -71.31
CA ALA A 173 -20.47 30.10 -70.25
C ALA A 173 -21.26 29.36 -69.15
N GLY A 174 -20.64 29.24 -67.96
CA GLY A 174 -21.04 28.29 -66.92
C GLY A 174 -22.33 28.62 -66.18
N ARG A 175 -22.89 27.60 -65.50
CA ARG A 175 -24.11 27.63 -64.65
C ARG A 175 -24.18 28.82 -63.67
N TRP A 176 -23.03 29.33 -63.23
CA TRP A 176 -22.90 30.50 -62.36
C TRP A 176 -23.41 31.81 -62.96
N LEU A 177 -23.32 31.99 -64.29
CA LEU A 177 -23.88 33.18 -64.94
C LEU A 177 -25.42 33.15 -65.01
N ARG A 178 -26.03 31.94 -65.01
CA ARG A 178 -27.49 31.77 -64.87
C ARG A 178 -27.95 32.05 -63.44
N ILE A 179 -27.19 31.61 -62.43
CA ILE A 179 -27.47 31.90 -61.01
C ILE A 179 -27.38 33.41 -60.75
N ARG A 180 -26.37 34.09 -61.29
CA ARG A 180 -26.25 35.56 -61.21
C ARG A 180 -27.40 36.30 -61.92
N ARG A 181 -27.80 35.85 -63.12
CA ARG A 181 -28.95 36.43 -63.86
C ARG A 181 -30.30 36.11 -63.21
N TRP A 182 -30.42 34.98 -62.51
CA TRP A 182 -31.61 34.62 -61.72
C TRP A 182 -31.71 35.44 -60.43
N ALA A 183 -30.59 35.62 -59.71
CA ALA A 183 -30.51 36.48 -58.53
C ALA A 183 -30.79 37.97 -58.86
N GLN A 184 -30.37 38.44 -60.03
CA GLN A 184 -30.71 39.78 -60.54
C GLN A 184 -32.19 39.95 -60.92
N ARG A 185 -32.92 38.86 -61.18
CA ARG A 185 -34.36 38.88 -61.52
C ARG A 185 -35.27 38.68 -60.31
N ASN A 186 -34.79 38.09 -59.22
CA ASN A 186 -35.57 37.79 -58.01
C ASN A 186 -34.78 38.12 -56.72
N PRO A 187 -34.61 39.42 -56.38
CA PRO A 187 -33.76 39.84 -55.26
C PRO A 187 -34.23 39.32 -53.89
N GLY A 188 -35.55 39.20 -53.66
CA GLY A 188 -36.11 38.70 -52.40
C GLY A 188 -35.80 37.23 -52.11
N ALA A 189 -35.90 36.36 -53.13
CA ALA A 189 -35.63 34.92 -52.98
C ALA A 189 -34.13 34.62 -52.79
N ALA A 190 -33.25 35.40 -53.42
CA ALA A 190 -31.81 35.27 -53.26
C ALA A 190 -31.34 35.67 -51.85
N ALA A 191 -31.90 36.74 -51.28
CA ALA A 191 -31.62 37.15 -49.90
C ALA A 191 -32.06 36.07 -48.89
N ALA A 192 -33.25 35.48 -49.08
CA ALA A 192 -33.74 34.40 -48.22
C ALA A 192 -32.82 33.15 -48.25
N ALA A 193 -32.35 32.75 -49.44
CA ALA A 193 -31.45 31.60 -49.57
C ALA A 193 -30.10 31.81 -48.88
N ILE A 194 -29.54 33.02 -48.93
CA ILE A 194 -28.30 33.39 -48.24
C ILE A 194 -28.52 33.42 -46.72
N CYS A 195 -29.60 34.03 -46.25
CA CYS A 195 -29.93 34.04 -44.82
C CYS A 195 -30.12 32.62 -44.26
N LEU A 196 -30.75 31.72 -45.02
CA LEU A 196 -30.91 30.32 -44.62
C LEU A 196 -29.58 29.56 -44.57
N THR A 197 -28.66 29.80 -45.53
CA THR A 197 -27.35 29.14 -45.51
C THR A 197 -26.44 29.66 -44.40
N VAL A 198 -26.41 30.98 -44.19
CA VAL A 198 -25.68 31.58 -43.06
C VAL A 198 -26.26 31.12 -41.73
N GLY A 199 -27.59 31.12 -41.59
CA GLY A 199 -28.28 30.61 -40.41
C GLY A 199 -27.98 29.14 -40.13
N PHE A 200 -27.93 28.29 -41.16
CA PHE A 200 -27.55 26.89 -41.04
C PHE A 200 -26.10 26.69 -40.59
N LEU A 201 -25.15 27.44 -41.15
CA LEU A 201 -23.73 27.36 -40.77
C LEU A 201 -23.49 27.88 -39.34
N VAL A 202 -24.14 28.98 -38.96
CA VAL A 202 -24.10 29.49 -37.58
C VAL A 202 -24.72 28.47 -36.62
N SER A 203 -25.87 27.88 -36.99
CA SER A 203 -26.51 26.82 -36.20
C SER A 203 -25.60 25.60 -36.04
N MET A 204 -24.91 25.15 -37.09
CA MET A 204 -23.94 24.07 -37.03
C MET A 204 -22.74 24.39 -36.14
N PHE A 205 -22.22 25.63 -36.21
CA PHE A 205 -21.11 26.07 -35.35
C PHE A 205 -21.54 26.09 -33.88
N LEU A 206 -22.70 26.66 -33.57
CA LEU A 206 -23.24 26.68 -32.21
C LEU A 206 -23.55 25.28 -31.68
N LEU A 207 -24.09 24.37 -32.51
CA LEU A 207 -24.30 22.96 -32.16
C LEU A 207 -22.98 22.24 -31.88
N ARG A 208 -21.92 22.50 -32.66
CA ARG A 208 -20.59 21.92 -32.45
C ARG A 208 -19.98 22.41 -31.13
N GLU A 209 -20.01 23.72 -30.87
CA GLU A 209 -19.52 24.29 -29.61
C GLU A 209 -20.29 23.72 -28.41
N GLN A 210 -21.62 23.59 -28.52
CA GLN A 210 -22.43 22.98 -27.47
C GLN A 210 -22.06 21.50 -27.23
N ILE A 211 -21.82 20.72 -28.30
CA ILE A 211 -21.42 19.31 -28.17
C ILE A 211 -20.03 19.20 -27.50
N ILE A 212 -19.06 20.02 -27.91
CA ILE A 212 -17.72 20.02 -27.32
C ILE A 212 -17.78 20.46 -25.85
N ALA A 213 -18.54 21.52 -25.54
CA ALA A 213 -18.72 21.98 -24.17
C ALA A 213 -19.38 20.89 -23.28
N ASN A 214 -20.39 20.18 -23.80
CA ASN A 214 -21.02 19.07 -23.08
C ASN A 214 -20.01 17.92 -22.85
N GLN A 215 -19.23 17.53 -23.86
CA GLN A 215 -18.21 16.47 -23.73
C GLN A 215 -17.09 16.84 -22.75
N MET A 216 -16.67 18.11 -22.72
CA MET A 216 -15.68 18.59 -21.74
C MET A 216 -16.23 18.54 -20.33
N THR A 217 -17.49 18.96 -20.15
CA THR A 217 -18.17 18.93 -18.84
C THR A 217 -18.32 17.49 -18.32
N GLU A 218 -18.71 16.54 -19.19
CA GLU A 218 -18.78 15.11 -18.85
C GLU A 218 -17.39 14.54 -18.50
N ALA A 219 -16.35 14.85 -19.28
CA ALA A 219 -14.99 14.38 -19.00
C ALA A 219 -14.40 14.98 -17.72
N GLU A 220 -14.72 16.24 -17.39
CA GLU A 220 -14.36 16.88 -16.13
C GLU A 220 -15.10 16.26 -14.94
N ALA A 221 -16.40 15.96 -15.08
CA ALA A 221 -17.18 15.25 -14.07
C ALA A 221 -16.60 13.85 -13.81
N GLU A 222 -16.31 13.06 -14.85
CA GLU A 222 -15.68 11.75 -14.68
C GLU A 222 -14.29 11.83 -14.04
N ARG A 223 -13.48 12.85 -14.38
CA ARG A 223 -12.16 13.05 -13.75
C ARG A 223 -12.30 13.43 -12.29
N ALA A 224 -13.24 14.30 -11.96
CA ALA A 224 -13.54 14.69 -10.59
C ALA A 224 -14.03 13.50 -9.77
N ASP A 225 -14.89 12.64 -10.32
CA ASP A 225 -15.37 11.44 -9.66
C ASP A 225 -14.24 10.42 -9.47
N ARG A 226 -13.41 10.17 -10.49
CA ARG A 226 -12.20 9.32 -10.34
C ARG A 226 -11.24 9.87 -9.30
N GLN A 227 -11.07 11.19 -9.21
CA GLN A 227 -10.21 11.81 -8.21
C GLN A 227 -10.79 11.69 -6.80
N ARG A 228 -12.11 11.86 -6.65
CA ARG A 228 -12.81 11.64 -5.38
C ARG A 228 -12.68 10.20 -4.92
N GLN A 229 -12.92 9.24 -5.80
CA GLN A 229 -12.80 7.82 -5.49
C GLN A 229 -11.38 7.48 -5.05
N ARG A 230 -10.36 7.93 -5.80
CA ARG A 230 -8.95 7.75 -5.40
C ARG A 230 -8.62 8.37 -4.04
N ALA A 231 -9.12 9.57 -3.74
CA ALA A 231 -8.90 10.23 -2.46
C ALA A 231 -9.62 9.51 -1.31
N GLU A 232 -10.81 8.94 -1.56
CA GLU A 232 -11.52 8.10 -0.60
C GLU A 232 -10.79 6.78 -0.35
N ASP A 233 -10.31 6.12 -1.40
CA ASP A 233 -9.53 4.87 -1.31
C ASP A 233 -8.22 5.10 -0.54
N GLU A 234 -7.52 6.20 -0.82
CA GLU A 234 -6.31 6.60 -0.11
C GLU A 234 -6.61 6.91 1.38
N LYS A 235 -7.69 7.63 1.67
CA LYS A 235 -8.14 7.89 3.05
C LYS A 235 -8.48 6.59 3.79
N ARG A 236 -9.15 5.63 3.14
CA ARG A 236 -9.42 4.31 3.71
C ARG A 236 -8.12 3.56 4.01
N ALA A 237 -7.17 3.56 3.08
CA ALA A 237 -5.85 2.94 3.27
C ALA A 237 -5.09 3.54 4.47
N TYR A 238 -5.05 4.87 4.59
CA TYR A 238 -4.45 5.54 5.75
C TYR A 238 -5.15 5.20 7.06
N THR A 239 -6.48 5.12 7.06
CA THR A 239 -7.27 4.76 8.25
C THR A 239 -6.94 3.33 8.71
N ARG A 240 -6.79 2.39 7.78
CA ARG A 240 -6.38 1.00 8.08
C ARG A 240 -4.98 0.95 8.71
N LEU A 241 -4.00 1.65 8.14
CA LEU A 241 -2.65 1.73 8.71
C LEU A 241 -2.65 2.35 10.11
N ALA A 242 -3.43 3.41 10.32
CA ALA A 242 -3.60 4.04 11.62
C ALA A 242 -4.21 3.06 12.63
N ASN A 243 -5.21 2.28 12.22
CA ASN A 243 -5.89 1.30 13.07
C ASN A 243 -5.01 0.11 13.44
N ALA A 244 -4.24 -0.42 12.49
CA ALA A 244 -3.21 -1.42 12.77
C ALA A 244 -2.18 -0.90 13.79
N ARG A 245 -1.74 0.35 13.64
CA ARG A 245 -0.81 0.96 14.59
C ARG A 245 -1.44 1.18 15.98
N LYS A 246 -2.71 1.61 16.04
CA LYS A 246 -3.45 1.73 17.31
C LYS A 246 -3.53 0.38 18.02
N LEU A 247 -3.86 -0.69 17.30
CA LEU A 247 -3.94 -2.05 17.85
C LEU A 247 -2.59 -2.51 18.39
N GLU A 248 -1.51 -2.35 17.62
CA GLU A 248 -0.14 -2.72 18.05
C GLU A 248 0.25 -2.01 19.35
N LEU A 249 -0.05 -0.71 19.46
CA LEU A 249 0.17 0.07 20.67
C LEU A 249 -0.65 -0.46 21.85
N LEU A 250 -1.93 -0.78 21.64
CA LEU A 250 -2.78 -1.34 22.68
C LEU A 250 -2.26 -2.71 23.15
N ILE A 251 -1.84 -3.59 22.24
CA ILE A 251 -1.24 -4.90 22.58
C ILE A 251 0.06 -4.71 23.37
N ARG A 252 0.91 -3.77 22.98
CA ARG A 252 2.16 -3.48 23.68
C ARG A 252 1.90 -2.93 25.09
N GLU A 253 1.02 -1.95 25.20
CA GLU A 253 0.65 -1.35 26.48
C GLU A 253 0.05 -2.39 27.45
N SER A 254 -0.85 -3.25 26.96
CA SER A 254 -1.48 -4.28 27.79
C SER A 254 -0.51 -5.36 28.27
N ARG A 255 0.46 -5.74 27.42
CA ARG A 255 1.45 -6.79 27.74
C ARG A 255 2.60 -6.30 28.62
N VAL A 256 2.96 -5.02 28.52
CA VAL A 256 4.18 -4.48 29.14
C VAL A 256 3.89 -3.35 30.13
N GLU A 257 3.19 -2.31 29.69
CA GLU A 257 3.13 -1.03 30.44
C GLU A 257 2.08 -1.05 31.56
N LEU A 258 0.98 -1.79 31.35
CA LEU A 258 -0.14 -1.93 32.29
C LEU A 258 0.01 -3.09 33.28
N TRP A 259 1.22 -3.63 33.41
CA TRP A 259 1.60 -4.63 34.41
C TRP A 259 2.75 -4.12 35.30
N PRO A 260 2.83 -4.47 36.59
CA PRO A 260 1.85 -5.21 37.36
C PRO A 260 0.52 -4.45 37.54
N ALA A 261 -0.53 -5.15 37.96
CA ALA A 261 -1.86 -4.57 38.13
C ALA A 261 -1.98 -3.78 39.43
N THR A 262 -1.50 -2.54 39.41
CA THR A 262 -1.38 -1.66 40.59
C THR A 262 -2.31 -0.43 40.50
N PRO A 263 -2.72 0.16 41.65
CA PRO A 263 -3.67 1.27 41.68
C PRO A 263 -3.28 2.50 40.86
N ASP A 264 -1.98 2.78 40.70
CA ASP A 264 -1.45 3.89 39.92
C ASP A 264 -1.68 3.76 38.41
N LYS A 265 -2.01 2.57 37.91
CA LYS A 265 -2.29 2.29 36.49
C LYS A 265 -3.77 2.27 36.14
N VAL A 266 -4.65 2.48 37.12
CA VAL A 266 -6.11 2.43 36.90
C VAL A 266 -6.57 3.66 36.11
N GLU A 267 -6.26 4.85 36.61
CA GLU A 267 -6.68 6.14 36.05
C GLU A 267 -5.49 6.89 35.42
N PRO A 268 -5.72 7.72 34.38
CA PRO A 268 -4.66 8.43 33.68
C PRO A 268 -3.96 9.44 34.61
N ARG A 269 -2.62 9.45 34.59
CA ARG A 269 -1.79 10.40 35.34
C ARG A 269 -0.61 10.87 34.49
N ASN A 270 -0.46 12.18 34.33
CA ASN A 270 0.71 12.81 33.69
C ASN A 270 1.09 12.21 32.31
N GLY A 271 0.09 11.82 31.51
CA GLY A 271 0.32 11.24 30.18
C GLY A 271 0.82 9.79 30.18
N GLN A 272 0.87 9.11 31.34
CA GLN A 272 1.18 7.69 31.40
C GLN A 272 -0.03 6.84 30.97
N PRO A 273 0.20 5.65 30.37
CA PRO A 273 -0.88 4.72 30.05
C PRO A 273 -1.66 4.32 31.30
N SER A 274 -2.97 4.15 31.12
CA SER A 274 -3.86 3.65 32.18
C SER A 274 -4.83 2.62 31.61
N MET A 275 -5.31 1.72 32.47
CA MET A 275 -6.28 0.70 32.09
C MET A 275 -7.62 1.32 31.66
N THR A 276 -8.07 2.40 32.31
CA THR A 276 -9.30 3.11 31.91
C THR A 276 -9.19 3.70 30.50
N GLU A 277 -8.09 4.39 30.17
CA GLU A 277 -7.91 4.94 28.82
C GLU A 277 -7.62 3.85 27.78
N TRP A 278 -6.97 2.76 28.17
CA TRP A 278 -6.78 1.59 27.32
C TRP A 278 -8.13 0.95 26.94
N ILE A 279 -9.00 0.68 27.92
CA ILE A 279 -10.33 0.08 27.69
C ILE A 279 -11.15 0.96 26.75
N LYS A 280 -11.11 2.28 26.97
CA LYS A 280 -11.79 3.24 26.10
C LYS A 280 -11.26 3.20 24.66
N ARG A 281 -9.94 3.32 24.45
CA ARG A 281 -9.33 3.27 23.11
C ARG A 281 -9.56 1.93 22.41
N ALA A 282 -9.50 0.83 23.15
CA ALA A 282 -9.82 -0.50 22.66
C ALA A 282 -11.27 -0.59 22.19
N GLY A 283 -12.23 -0.10 22.99
CA GLY A 283 -13.63 -0.04 22.63
C GLY A 283 -13.91 0.89 21.44
N ASP A 284 -13.22 2.02 21.35
CA ASP A 284 -13.31 2.93 20.21
C ASP A 284 -12.86 2.25 18.91
N LEU A 285 -11.72 1.55 18.95
CA LEU A 285 -11.20 0.81 17.80
C LEU A 285 -12.11 -0.38 17.41
N ALA A 286 -12.62 -1.11 18.40
CA ALA A 286 -13.57 -2.20 18.18
C ALA A 286 -14.87 -1.74 17.48
N ARG A 287 -15.31 -0.50 17.71
CA ARG A 287 -16.47 0.09 17.01
C ARG A 287 -16.23 0.31 15.52
N GLU A 288 -14.97 0.39 15.08
CA GLU A 288 -14.61 0.51 13.66
C GLU A 288 -14.60 -0.86 12.94
N MET A 289 -14.61 -1.98 13.68
CA MET A 289 -14.52 -3.34 13.13
C MET A 289 -15.60 -3.72 12.11
N PRO A 290 -16.89 -3.34 12.24
CA PRO A 290 -17.89 -3.65 11.21
C PRO A 290 -17.55 -3.05 9.84
N GLN A 291 -16.99 -1.84 9.81
CA GLN A 291 -16.53 -1.23 8.56
C GLN A 291 -15.33 -1.98 7.99
N MET A 292 -14.37 -2.39 8.84
CA MET A 292 -13.22 -3.19 8.40
C MET A 292 -13.63 -4.54 7.81
N ARG A 293 -14.66 -5.20 8.38
CA ARG A 293 -15.23 -6.43 7.82
C ARG A 293 -15.88 -6.20 6.45
N ALA A 294 -16.60 -5.10 6.29
CA ALA A 294 -17.19 -4.74 4.99
C ALA A 294 -16.10 -4.50 3.93
N ASP A 295 -15.05 -3.75 4.29
CA ASP A 295 -13.88 -3.52 3.43
C ASP A 295 -13.16 -4.84 3.08
N LEU A 296 -13.04 -5.78 4.01
CA LEU A 296 -12.43 -7.09 3.77
C LEU A 296 -13.27 -7.93 2.80
N ALA A 297 -14.59 -7.98 3.00
CA ALA A 297 -15.51 -8.70 2.12
C ALA A 297 -15.53 -8.13 0.68
N GLU A 298 -15.35 -6.82 0.52
CA GLU A 298 -15.18 -6.18 -0.79
C GLU A 298 -13.93 -6.73 -1.51
N LEU A 299 -12.79 -6.72 -0.83
CA LEU A 299 -11.51 -7.24 -1.36
C LEU A 299 -11.52 -8.75 -1.61
N GLU A 300 -12.30 -9.53 -0.85
CA GLU A 300 -12.43 -10.98 -1.06
C GLU A 300 -13.20 -11.33 -2.35
N ASN A 301 -14.12 -10.47 -2.77
CA ASN A 301 -14.93 -10.67 -3.97
C ASN A 301 -14.22 -10.23 -5.27
N GLU A 302 -13.08 -9.56 -5.16
CA GLU A 302 -12.29 -9.12 -6.32
C GLU A 302 -11.40 -10.25 -6.86
N THR A 303 -11.59 -10.60 -8.13
CA THR A 303 -10.75 -11.60 -8.83
C THR A 303 -9.60 -10.92 -9.58
N GLY A 304 -8.39 -11.48 -9.52
CA GLY A 304 -7.25 -10.97 -10.28
C GLY A 304 -6.40 -9.90 -9.56
N LEU A 305 -6.50 -9.84 -8.23
CA LEU A 305 -5.76 -8.90 -7.38
C LEU A 305 -4.26 -8.86 -7.69
N GLU A 306 -3.72 -7.65 -7.81
CA GLU A 306 -2.28 -7.42 -7.88
C GLU A 306 -1.61 -7.77 -6.53
N ASN A 307 -0.28 -7.89 -6.50
CA ASN A 307 0.46 -8.28 -5.28
C ASN A 307 0.19 -7.35 -4.08
N GLU A 308 -0.01 -6.06 -4.35
CA GLU A 308 -0.31 -5.07 -3.31
C GLU A 308 -1.70 -5.28 -2.70
N GLU A 309 -2.70 -5.62 -3.50
CA GLU A 309 -4.08 -5.85 -3.04
C GLU A 309 -4.20 -7.16 -2.26
N LYS A 310 -3.45 -8.19 -2.65
CA LYS A 310 -3.33 -9.43 -1.85
C LYS A 310 -2.77 -9.16 -0.47
N TRP A 311 -1.68 -8.41 -0.40
CA TRP A 311 -1.08 -8.00 0.88
C TRP A 311 -2.03 -7.17 1.73
N ARG A 312 -2.79 -6.24 1.11
CA ARG A 312 -3.81 -5.44 1.80
C ARG A 312 -4.92 -6.31 2.40
N ARG A 313 -5.42 -7.29 1.64
CA ARG A 313 -6.42 -8.24 2.11
C ARG A 313 -5.92 -9.04 3.30
N GLU A 314 -4.70 -9.59 3.21
CA GLU A 314 -4.07 -10.35 4.30
C GLU A 314 -3.95 -9.51 5.57
N ARG A 315 -3.41 -8.29 5.49
CA ARG A 315 -3.26 -7.42 6.66
C ARG A 315 -4.58 -6.96 7.26
N LEU A 316 -5.59 -6.69 6.44
CA LEU A 316 -6.91 -6.34 6.96
C LEU A 316 -7.58 -7.54 7.63
N GLY A 317 -7.41 -8.75 7.07
CA GLY A 317 -7.85 -10.00 7.68
C GLY A 317 -7.23 -10.23 9.06
N GLU A 318 -5.90 -10.08 9.18
CA GLU A 318 -5.20 -10.16 10.47
C GLU A 318 -5.70 -9.10 11.47
N LEU A 319 -5.85 -7.84 11.05
CA LEU A 319 -6.37 -6.78 11.91
C LEU A 319 -7.77 -7.10 12.44
N VAL A 320 -8.66 -7.61 11.58
CA VAL A 320 -10.02 -8.01 11.99
C VAL A 320 -9.95 -9.19 12.96
N ALA A 321 -9.14 -10.21 12.67
CA ALA A 321 -9.00 -11.38 13.55
C ALA A 321 -8.45 -11.00 14.94
N ASP A 322 -7.42 -10.15 15.00
CA ASP A 322 -6.87 -9.66 16.26
C ASP A 322 -7.89 -8.82 17.04
N LEU A 323 -8.69 -8.00 16.36
CA LEU A 323 -9.77 -7.23 16.99
C LEU A 323 -10.90 -8.13 17.50
N GLU A 324 -11.21 -9.22 16.81
CA GLU A 324 -12.16 -10.24 17.25
C GLU A 324 -11.68 -10.92 18.54
N GLU A 325 -10.40 -11.25 18.64
CA GLU A 325 -9.80 -11.74 19.90
C GLU A 325 -9.92 -10.66 21.00
N PHE A 326 -9.69 -9.40 20.65
CA PHE A 326 -9.76 -8.27 21.59
C PHE A 326 -11.14 -8.09 22.26
N VAL A 327 -12.21 -8.32 21.51
CA VAL A 327 -13.59 -8.22 21.99
C VAL A 327 -14.13 -9.55 22.51
N ALA A 328 -13.34 -10.62 22.49
CA ALA A 328 -13.77 -11.92 22.97
C ALA A 328 -14.15 -11.88 24.46
N ASP A 329 -15.19 -12.63 24.82
CA ASP A 329 -15.77 -12.65 26.17
C ASP A 329 -14.96 -13.52 27.16
N THR A 330 -13.63 -13.40 27.12
CA THR A 330 -12.68 -14.16 27.95
C THR A 330 -11.83 -13.25 28.83
N THR A 331 -11.44 -13.73 30.01
CA THR A 331 -10.52 -13.05 30.94
C THR A 331 -9.07 -13.53 30.80
N VAL A 332 -8.77 -14.24 29.72
CA VAL A 332 -7.44 -14.75 29.38
C VAL A 332 -7.00 -14.14 28.07
N GLY A 333 -5.74 -13.73 27.97
CA GLY A 333 -5.17 -13.13 26.76
C GLY A 333 -5.16 -11.61 26.80
N VAL A 334 -5.27 -10.98 25.62
CA VAL A 334 -5.35 -9.51 25.52
C VAL A 334 -6.74 -9.14 25.05
N THR A 335 -7.68 -9.02 25.99
CA THR A 335 -9.07 -8.68 25.68
C THR A 335 -9.54 -7.49 26.51
N ILE A 336 -10.61 -6.84 26.06
CA ILE A 336 -11.26 -5.76 26.83
C ILE A 336 -11.75 -6.29 28.18
N LYS A 337 -12.37 -7.47 28.20
CA LYS A 337 -12.87 -8.10 29.43
C LYS A 337 -11.75 -8.47 30.41
N GLU A 338 -10.62 -8.97 29.91
CA GLU A 338 -9.43 -9.21 30.73
C GLU A 338 -8.91 -7.91 31.34
N MET A 339 -8.80 -6.84 30.55
CA MET A 339 -8.34 -5.55 31.05
C MET A 339 -9.31 -4.94 32.08
N GLU A 340 -10.62 -5.13 31.90
CA GLU A 340 -11.63 -4.72 32.89
C GLU A 340 -11.47 -5.46 34.22
N ALA A 341 -11.29 -6.80 34.16
CA ALA A 341 -11.03 -7.61 35.35
C ALA A 341 -9.71 -7.20 36.03
N ARG A 342 -8.67 -6.94 35.24
CA ARG A 342 -7.37 -6.47 35.73
C ARG A 342 -7.46 -5.08 36.38
N ARG A 343 -8.23 -4.16 35.78
CA ARG A 343 -8.50 -2.83 36.34
C ARG A 343 -9.22 -2.93 37.67
N GLU A 344 -10.24 -3.77 37.76
CA GLU A 344 -10.98 -3.97 38.99
C GLU A 344 -10.11 -4.60 40.10
N PHE A 345 -9.26 -5.56 39.74
CA PHE A 345 -8.24 -6.08 40.65
C PHE A 345 -7.29 -4.96 41.12
N ALA A 346 -6.72 -4.17 40.20
CA ALA A 346 -5.81 -3.08 40.52
C ALA A 346 -6.45 -1.99 41.40
N ARG A 347 -7.76 -1.73 41.21
CA ARG A 347 -8.53 -0.78 42.02
C ARG A 347 -8.73 -1.26 43.45
N THR A 348 -8.93 -2.57 43.64
CA THR A 348 -9.30 -3.16 44.93
C THR A 348 -8.14 -3.79 45.69
N ILE A 349 -6.99 -4.03 45.05
CA ILE A 349 -5.85 -4.75 45.65
C ILE A 349 -5.38 -4.10 46.95
N ARG A 350 -5.30 -2.77 47.04
CA ARG A 350 -4.88 -2.08 48.27
C ARG A 350 -5.83 -2.34 49.43
N GLU A 351 -7.14 -2.29 49.17
CA GLU A 351 -8.14 -2.54 50.20
C GLU A 351 -8.00 -3.97 50.72
N ARG A 352 -7.99 -4.94 49.79
CA ARG A 352 -7.96 -6.37 50.08
C ARG A 352 -6.66 -6.88 50.70
N THR A 353 -5.53 -6.23 50.42
CA THR A 353 -4.22 -6.68 50.91
C THR A 353 -3.67 -5.84 52.05
N ILE A 354 -4.12 -4.61 52.26
CA ILE A 354 -3.54 -3.71 53.27
C ILE A 354 -4.57 -3.26 54.30
N VAL A 355 -5.75 -2.83 53.86
CA VAL A 355 -6.76 -2.20 54.73
C VAL A 355 -7.59 -3.26 55.45
N GLU A 356 -8.21 -4.18 54.71
CA GLU A 356 -9.02 -5.27 55.26
C GLU A 356 -8.21 -6.17 56.23
N PRO A 357 -6.97 -6.62 55.90
CA PRO A 357 -6.16 -7.41 56.82
C PRO A 357 -5.25 -6.56 57.72
N ALA A 358 -5.64 -5.33 58.10
CA ALA A 358 -4.79 -4.44 58.91
C ALA A 358 -4.33 -5.07 60.24
N ASP A 359 -5.19 -5.84 60.90
CA ASP A 359 -4.84 -6.55 62.14
C ASP A 359 -3.77 -7.64 61.88
N LYS A 360 -3.89 -8.39 60.79
CA LYS A 360 -2.89 -9.39 60.40
C LYS A 360 -1.54 -8.74 60.09
N TRP A 361 -1.55 -7.55 59.46
CA TRP A 361 -0.33 -6.78 59.26
C TRP A 361 0.27 -6.29 60.57
N ARG A 362 -0.54 -5.84 61.53
CA ARG A 362 -0.05 -5.47 62.86
C ARG A 362 0.65 -6.66 63.53
N ASP A 363 0.06 -7.85 63.46
CA ASP A 363 0.64 -9.07 64.03
C ASP A 363 1.95 -9.46 63.33
N ALA A 364 1.97 -9.43 61.99
CA ALA A 364 3.16 -9.71 61.20
C ALA A 364 4.31 -8.77 61.53
N ARG A 365 4.03 -7.47 61.62
CA ARG A 365 5.04 -6.46 61.96
C ARG A 365 5.61 -6.67 63.35
N ASN A 366 4.76 -6.95 64.33
CA ASN A 366 5.18 -7.22 65.70
C ASN A 366 6.01 -8.52 65.77
N GLY A 367 5.55 -9.59 65.11
CA GLY A 367 6.25 -10.86 65.10
C GLY A 367 7.60 -10.81 64.38
N VAL A 368 7.69 -10.07 63.26
CA VAL A 368 8.96 -9.84 62.56
C VAL A 368 9.93 -9.04 63.43
N LEU A 369 9.45 -7.96 64.06
CA LEU A 369 10.29 -7.12 64.92
C LEU A 369 10.82 -7.88 66.14
N GLN A 370 10.02 -8.80 66.71
CA GLN A 370 10.40 -9.60 67.88
C GLN A 370 11.28 -10.80 67.53
N ASN A 371 11.19 -11.33 66.31
CA ASN A 371 11.99 -12.48 65.90
C ASN A 371 13.42 -12.03 65.58
N LYS A 372 14.35 -12.45 66.44
CA LYS A 372 15.79 -12.12 66.36
C LYS A 372 16.43 -12.47 65.01
N LYS A 373 15.89 -13.45 64.28
CA LYS A 373 16.39 -13.83 62.95
C LYS A 373 16.32 -12.67 61.96
N TYR A 374 15.38 -11.75 62.10
CA TYR A 374 15.22 -10.61 61.20
C TYR A 374 16.10 -9.39 61.54
N GLY A 375 16.95 -9.47 62.58
CA GLY A 375 17.90 -8.40 62.88
C GLY A 375 17.27 -7.03 63.16
N GLY A 376 16.03 -6.98 63.66
CA GLY A 376 15.30 -5.72 63.92
C GLY A 376 14.57 -5.12 62.71
N LEU A 377 14.36 -5.89 61.64
CA LEU A 377 13.58 -5.46 60.46
C LEU A 377 12.22 -4.87 60.86
N THR A 378 11.95 -3.65 60.40
CA THR A 378 10.62 -3.03 60.50
C THR A 378 9.87 -3.24 59.19
N LEU A 379 9.05 -4.28 59.13
CA LEU A 379 8.25 -4.57 57.95
C LEU A 379 7.13 -3.53 57.76
N LYS A 380 6.92 -3.06 56.53
CA LYS A 380 5.73 -2.31 56.12
C LYS A 380 4.75 -3.23 55.41
N PRO A 381 3.43 -2.93 55.42
CA PRO A 381 2.48 -3.65 54.58
C PRO A 381 2.89 -3.66 53.11
N GLN A 382 2.85 -4.83 52.48
CA GLN A 382 3.33 -5.07 51.12
C GLN A 382 2.13 -5.28 50.19
N LEU A 383 2.01 -4.43 49.16
CA LEU A 383 0.87 -4.50 48.23
C LEU A 383 0.85 -5.86 47.51
N GLY A 384 -0.33 -6.49 47.44
CA GLY A 384 -0.47 -7.82 46.82
C GLY A 384 -0.25 -9.00 47.77
N LEU A 385 0.32 -8.79 48.96
CA LEU A 385 0.56 -9.84 49.94
C LEU A 385 -0.41 -9.75 51.12
N ILE A 386 -0.79 -10.90 51.67
CA ILE A 386 -1.62 -11.01 52.87
C ILE A 386 -0.89 -11.89 53.90
N PRO A 387 -0.61 -11.40 55.12
CA PRO A 387 0.03 -12.22 56.14
C PRO A 387 -0.83 -13.44 56.51
N ILE A 388 -0.20 -14.61 56.63
CA ILE A 388 -0.84 -15.85 57.07
C ILE A 388 -0.51 -16.11 58.54
N GLY A 389 0.76 -15.98 58.92
CA GLY A 389 1.28 -16.29 60.25
C GLY A 389 2.68 -16.89 60.17
N PRO A 390 3.36 -17.12 61.30
CA PRO A 390 4.64 -17.81 61.32
C PRO A 390 4.49 -19.29 60.94
N ASP A 391 5.44 -19.81 60.17
CA ASP A 391 5.59 -21.25 59.95
C ASP A 391 5.85 -21.94 61.30
N PRO A 392 5.18 -23.08 61.60
CA PRO A 392 5.29 -23.73 62.92
C PRO A 392 6.69 -24.31 63.21
N VAL A 393 7.54 -24.49 62.20
CA VAL A 393 8.87 -25.09 62.36
C VAL A 393 9.96 -24.03 62.27
N SER A 394 10.02 -23.29 61.17
CA SER A 394 11.06 -22.28 60.94
C SER A 394 10.84 -21.00 61.74
N THR A 395 9.60 -20.75 62.19
CA THR A 395 9.12 -19.53 62.87
C THR A 395 9.18 -18.26 62.01
N LEU A 396 9.55 -18.39 60.72
CA LEU A 396 9.56 -17.28 59.78
C LEU A 396 8.14 -16.99 59.30
N TRP A 397 7.87 -15.72 59.02
CA TRP A 397 6.52 -15.28 58.63
C TRP A 397 6.16 -15.67 57.20
N GLU A 398 4.95 -16.19 57.03
CA GLU A 398 4.37 -16.62 55.76
C GLU A 398 3.31 -15.63 55.26
N PHE A 399 3.25 -15.43 53.94
CA PHE A 399 2.38 -14.47 53.26
C PHE A 399 1.79 -15.08 51.99
N ALA A 400 0.49 -14.93 51.75
CA ALA A 400 -0.15 -15.34 50.51
C ALA A 400 -0.08 -14.22 49.46
N HIS A 401 0.20 -14.56 48.20
CA HIS A 401 0.11 -13.63 47.07
C HIS A 401 -1.29 -13.66 46.45
N LEU A 402 -2.07 -12.61 46.68
CA LEU A 402 -3.51 -12.59 46.41
C LEU A 402 -3.87 -12.87 44.95
N GLN A 403 -3.04 -12.46 43.99
CA GLN A 403 -3.35 -12.60 42.57
C GLN A 403 -3.25 -14.04 42.08
N THR A 404 -2.54 -14.90 42.81
CA THR A 404 -2.17 -16.24 42.36
C THR A 404 -3.00 -17.34 43.01
N GLY A 405 -4.09 -17.03 43.72
CA GLY A 405 -5.02 -18.04 44.22
C GLY A 405 -5.62 -17.73 45.59
N ASN A 406 -6.20 -18.75 46.21
CA ASN A 406 -6.84 -18.68 47.52
C ASN A 406 -5.81 -18.79 48.65
N ILE A 407 -6.02 -18.04 49.73
CA ILE A 407 -5.14 -18.10 50.91
C ILE A 407 -5.26 -19.50 51.53
N PRO A 408 -4.18 -20.29 51.64
CA PRO A 408 -4.26 -21.62 52.21
C PRO A 408 -4.60 -21.57 53.70
N LYS A 409 -5.37 -22.56 54.14
CA LYS A 409 -5.75 -22.71 55.56
C LYS A 409 -4.66 -23.50 56.30
N ARG A 410 -4.58 -23.30 57.62
CA ARG A 410 -3.76 -24.16 58.47
C ARG A 410 -4.57 -25.35 58.95
N ASP A 411 -3.92 -26.50 58.96
CA ASP A 411 -4.42 -27.68 59.65
C ASP A 411 -4.52 -27.41 61.17
N PRO A 412 -5.66 -27.72 61.83
CA PRO A 412 -5.86 -27.37 63.23
C PRO A 412 -4.88 -28.04 64.19
N GLU A 413 -4.35 -29.22 63.86
CA GLU A 413 -3.49 -30.02 64.74
C GLU A 413 -2.02 -29.71 64.50
N THR A 414 -1.58 -29.87 63.25
CA THR A 414 -0.17 -29.71 62.85
C THR A 414 0.24 -28.26 62.65
N LYS A 415 -0.74 -27.35 62.48
CA LYS A 415 -0.55 -25.92 62.11
C LYS A 415 0.15 -25.71 60.77
N ARG A 416 0.42 -26.77 60.01
CA ARG A 416 0.97 -26.71 58.65
C ARG A 416 -0.10 -26.23 57.67
N LEU A 417 0.32 -25.70 56.54
CA LEU A 417 -0.59 -25.28 55.48
C LEU A 417 -1.22 -26.50 54.81
N ILE A 418 -2.53 -26.46 54.58
CA ILE A 418 -3.25 -27.44 53.76
C ILE A 418 -3.08 -27.02 52.31
N LEU A 419 -2.38 -27.84 51.52
CA LEU A 419 -2.11 -27.58 50.11
C LEU A 419 -3.31 -27.97 49.26
N THR A 420 -3.75 -27.05 48.40
CA THR A 420 -4.88 -27.23 47.48
C THR A 420 -4.53 -26.68 46.11
N GLU A 421 -5.07 -27.26 45.04
CA GLU A 421 -4.78 -26.88 43.65
C GLU A 421 -5.11 -25.40 43.32
N ASP A 422 -6.00 -24.79 44.10
CA ASP A 422 -6.41 -23.39 43.98
C ASP A 422 -5.63 -22.44 44.91
N MET A 423 -4.65 -22.92 45.67
CA MET A 423 -3.91 -22.09 46.61
C MET A 423 -3.05 -21.03 45.91
N ALA A 424 -2.93 -19.88 46.58
CA ALA A 424 -2.01 -18.82 46.26
C ALA A 424 -0.56 -19.28 46.41
N ILE A 425 0.36 -18.58 45.74
CA ILE A 425 1.78 -18.63 46.10
C ILE A 425 1.91 -18.21 47.56
N VAL A 426 2.64 -19.00 48.34
CA VAL A 426 2.97 -18.70 49.74
C VAL A 426 4.42 -18.28 49.79
N PHE A 427 4.68 -17.05 50.18
CA PHE A 427 6.00 -16.54 50.44
C PHE A 427 6.39 -16.75 51.90
N VAL A 428 7.64 -17.13 52.14
CA VAL A 428 8.31 -16.99 53.42
C VAL A 428 9.16 -15.71 53.37
N LEU A 429 9.06 -14.87 54.40
CA LEU A 429 9.97 -13.75 54.59
C LEU A 429 11.31 -14.28 55.10
N ILE A 430 12.31 -14.30 54.23
CA ILE A 430 13.67 -14.74 54.50
C ILE A 430 14.46 -13.60 55.15
N PRO A 431 15.11 -13.84 56.30
CA PRO A 431 15.93 -12.82 56.94
C PRO A 431 17.12 -12.41 56.07
N GLY A 432 17.53 -11.14 56.18
CA GLY A 432 18.78 -10.70 55.57
C GLY A 432 19.98 -11.19 56.36
N GLY A 433 21.14 -11.25 55.72
CA GLY A 433 22.37 -11.68 56.37
C GLY A 433 23.53 -11.81 55.39
N THR A 434 24.70 -12.14 55.95
CA THR A 434 25.89 -12.47 55.18
C THR A 434 26.13 -13.97 55.21
N PHE A 435 26.46 -14.56 54.08
CA PHE A 435 26.84 -15.97 53.98
C PHE A 435 27.98 -16.19 52.98
N THR A 436 28.68 -17.30 53.15
CA THR A 436 29.68 -17.76 52.18
C THR A 436 29.00 -18.53 51.04
N MET A 437 28.98 -17.95 49.85
CA MET A 437 28.46 -18.55 48.62
C MET A 437 29.55 -19.35 47.90
N GLY A 438 29.21 -20.51 47.34
CA GLY A 438 30.15 -21.38 46.62
C GLY A 438 30.77 -22.50 47.45
N ALA A 439 31.66 -23.28 46.84
CA ALA A 439 32.30 -24.48 47.39
C ALA A 439 33.83 -24.40 47.28
N GLN A 440 34.54 -25.21 48.08
CA GLN A 440 35.99 -25.40 47.99
C GLN A 440 36.37 -26.87 48.19
N GLY A 441 37.47 -27.30 47.56
CA GLY A 441 37.99 -28.69 47.68
C GLY A 441 39.34 -28.79 48.39
N LYS A 442 39.80 -27.73 49.07
CA LYS A 442 41.14 -27.61 49.65
C LYS A 442 41.24 -28.08 51.10
N ASP A 443 40.23 -27.78 51.92
CA ASP A 443 40.23 -28.10 53.35
C ASP A 443 38.92 -28.82 53.72
N GLU A 444 39.04 -30.13 53.98
CA GLU A 444 37.90 -31.00 54.33
C GLU A 444 37.18 -30.58 55.62
N THR A 445 37.88 -29.87 56.51
CA THR A 445 37.33 -29.44 57.80
C THR A 445 36.68 -28.06 57.74
N ALA A 446 36.94 -27.30 56.67
CA ALA A 446 36.38 -25.98 56.49
C ALA A 446 34.94 -26.02 55.92
N PRO A 447 34.13 -24.98 56.18
CA PRO A 447 32.82 -24.80 55.55
C PRO A 447 32.84 -24.96 54.03
N ASN A 448 31.70 -25.37 53.49
CA ASN A 448 31.45 -25.49 52.06
C ASN A 448 32.45 -26.43 51.34
N TYR A 449 32.93 -27.46 52.03
CA TYR A 449 33.82 -28.45 51.45
C TYR A 449 33.09 -29.37 50.47
N TYR A 450 33.67 -29.52 49.27
CA TYR A 450 33.35 -30.57 48.33
C TYR A 450 34.62 -30.91 47.54
N GLN A 451 35.09 -32.15 47.65
CA GLN A 451 36.34 -32.59 47.04
C GLN A 451 36.43 -32.32 45.53
N LYS A 452 35.29 -32.34 44.82
CA LYS A 452 35.21 -32.09 43.38
C LYS A 452 34.68 -30.69 43.03
N ALA A 453 34.78 -29.72 43.94
CA ALA A 453 34.44 -28.33 43.66
C ALA A 453 35.22 -27.83 42.44
N ASN A 454 34.50 -27.30 41.45
CA ASN A 454 35.08 -26.83 40.19
C ASN A 454 35.09 -25.29 40.15
N GLU A 455 35.67 -24.73 39.09
CA GLU A 455 35.81 -23.28 38.88
C GLU A 455 34.47 -22.53 38.78
N LYS A 456 33.35 -23.21 38.47
CA LYS A 456 32.03 -22.56 38.42
C LYS A 456 31.46 -22.32 39.81
N GLU A 457 31.81 -23.18 40.77
CA GLU A 457 31.33 -23.13 42.15
C GLU A 457 32.36 -22.48 43.10
N SER A 458 33.54 -22.14 42.59
CA SER A 458 34.68 -21.60 43.34
C SER A 458 35.05 -20.18 42.86
N PRO A 459 35.75 -19.38 43.68
CA PRO A 459 36.03 -19.61 45.11
C PRO A 459 34.81 -19.29 46.00
N PRO A 460 34.77 -19.83 47.22
CA PRO A 460 33.84 -19.34 48.24
C PRO A 460 34.08 -17.85 48.51
N HIS A 461 33.00 -17.08 48.62
CA HIS A 461 33.07 -15.63 48.85
C HIS A 461 31.85 -15.15 49.62
N GLU A 462 32.00 -14.06 50.36
CA GLU A 462 30.94 -13.49 51.18
C GLU A 462 29.94 -12.71 50.31
N VAL A 463 28.65 -12.95 50.52
CA VAL A 463 27.55 -12.19 49.93
C VAL A 463 26.62 -11.70 51.03
N THR A 464 26.30 -10.40 51.02
CA THR A 464 25.35 -9.80 51.97
C THR A 464 24.03 -9.48 51.29
N LEU A 465 22.95 -10.05 51.83
CA LEU A 465 21.59 -9.92 51.32
C LEU A 465 20.70 -9.15 52.30
N SER A 466 19.84 -8.29 51.77
CA SER A 466 18.72 -7.73 52.51
C SER A 466 17.64 -8.80 52.68
N ALA A 467 16.74 -8.64 53.65
CA ALA A 467 15.58 -9.53 53.78
C ALA A 467 14.71 -9.48 52.50
N PHE A 468 14.13 -10.62 52.14
CA PHE A 468 13.36 -10.77 50.91
C PHE A 468 12.29 -11.87 51.07
N PHE A 469 11.32 -11.90 50.17
CA PHE A 469 10.34 -12.98 50.09
C PHE A 469 10.81 -14.05 49.11
N MET A 470 10.68 -15.31 49.49
CA MET A 470 10.87 -16.46 48.61
C MET A 470 9.69 -17.42 48.72
N SER A 471 9.19 -17.89 47.58
CA SER A 471 8.09 -18.84 47.56
C SER A 471 8.49 -20.11 48.30
N LYS A 472 7.62 -20.55 49.20
CA LYS A 472 7.77 -21.73 50.05
C LYS A 472 7.95 -23.00 49.22
N TYR A 473 7.31 -23.02 48.07
CA TYR A 473 7.26 -24.10 47.09
C TYR A 473 7.67 -23.55 45.71
N GLU A 474 8.00 -24.43 44.77
CA GLU A 474 8.01 -24.07 43.36
C GLU A 474 6.63 -23.54 42.91
N MET A 475 6.60 -22.75 41.84
CA MET A 475 5.32 -22.35 41.28
C MET A 475 4.58 -23.58 40.75
N THR A 476 3.32 -23.74 41.14
CA THR A 476 2.53 -24.90 40.72
C THR A 476 1.87 -24.68 39.36
N GLN A 477 1.53 -25.76 38.68
CA GLN A 477 0.77 -25.71 37.42
C GLN A 477 -0.57 -24.98 37.59
N GLY A 478 -1.25 -25.15 38.72
CA GLY A 478 -2.49 -24.44 39.02
C GLY A 478 -2.30 -22.92 39.14
N GLN A 479 -1.22 -22.49 39.80
CA GLN A 479 -0.86 -21.07 39.91
C GLN A 479 -0.55 -20.46 38.55
N TRP A 480 0.21 -21.17 37.71
CA TRP A 480 0.56 -20.71 36.37
C TRP A 480 -0.67 -20.62 35.47
N MET A 481 -1.47 -21.68 35.41
CA MET A 481 -2.65 -21.78 34.57
C MET A 481 -3.69 -20.72 34.93
N ARG A 482 -3.90 -20.41 36.22
CA ARG A 482 -4.84 -19.35 36.62
C ARG A 482 -4.43 -17.97 36.14
N PHE A 483 -3.12 -17.72 35.99
CA PHE A 483 -2.61 -16.44 35.48
C PHE A 483 -2.52 -16.41 33.95
N ARG A 484 -2.05 -17.50 33.32
CA ARG A 484 -1.77 -17.56 31.88
C ARG A 484 -2.92 -18.10 31.04
N GLY A 485 -3.86 -18.82 31.66
CA GLY A 485 -4.92 -19.59 31.00
C GLY A 485 -4.43 -20.78 30.16
N GLN A 486 -3.13 -21.09 30.21
CA GLN A 486 -2.50 -22.20 29.50
C GLN A 486 -1.53 -22.91 30.43
N ASN A 487 -1.39 -24.22 30.25
CA ASN A 487 -0.44 -25.03 31.00
C ASN A 487 0.67 -25.54 30.05
N PRO A 488 1.94 -25.12 30.22
CA PRO A 488 3.03 -25.53 29.35
C PRO A 488 3.56 -26.93 29.67
N SER A 489 3.23 -27.48 30.83
CA SER A 489 3.84 -28.71 31.36
C SER A 489 3.66 -29.92 30.45
N GLN A 490 4.75 -30.66 30.24
CA GLN A 490 4.75 -31.97 29.60
C GLN A 490 3.99 -33.02 30.43
N TYR A 491 3.99 -32.87 31.75
CA TYR A 491 3.24 -33.74 32.67
C TYR A 491 2.04 -32.98 33.27
N PRO A 492 0.95 -32.79 32.51
CA PRO A 492 -0.20 -32.02 32.96
C PRO A 492 -1.04 -32.78 34.00
N PRO A 493 -2.00 -32.11 34.67
CA PRO A 493 -2.94 -32.79 35.57
C PRO A 493 -3.67 -33.90 34.82
N GLY A 494 -3.74 -35.10 35.42
CA GLY A 494 -4.22 -36.31 34.74
C GLY A 494 -3.12 -37.24 34.22
N TYR A 495 -1.87 -36.79 34.15
CA TYR A 495 -0.75 -37.66 33.78
C TYR A 495 -0.53 -38.75 34.83
N VAL A 496 -0.36 -40.00 34.38
CA VAL A 496 -0.13 -41.16 35.25
C VAL A 496 1.33 -41.59 35.09
N PRO A 497 2.18 -41.44 36.13
CA PRO A 497 3.57 -41.88 36.04
C PRO A 497 3.69 -43.41 36.04
N ALA A 498 4.80 -43.91 35.49
CA ALA A 498 5.01 -45.35 35.31
C ALA A 498 5.27 -46.14 36.61
N ASP A 499 5.53 -45.45 37.72
CA ASP A 499 5.64 -46.03 39.07
C ASP A 499 4.29 -46.44 39.68
N GLY A 500 3.17 -46.07 39.04
CA GLY A 500 1.84 -46.37 39.54
C GLY A 500 1.41 -45.50 40.73
N LEU A 501 2.11 -44.41 41.02
CA LEU A 501 1.73 -43.43 42.04
C LEU A 501 0.55 -42.56 41.60
N ALA A 502 0.12 -41.69 42.53
CA ALA A 502 -0.97 -40.76 42.32
C ALA A 502 -0.80 -39.95 41.02
N THR A 503 -1.90 -39.84 40.29
CA THR A 503 -2.01 -39.03 39.08
C THR A 503 -1.54 -37.60 39.35
N HIS A 504 -0.76 -37.02 38.42
CA HIS A 504 -0.36 -35.62 38.50
C HIS A 504 -1.59 -34.72 38.65
N THR A 505 -1.43 -33.69 39.47
CA THR A 505 -2.46 -32.70 39.80
C THR A 505 -1.94 -31.30 39.55
N ALA A 506 -2.78 -30.27 39.63
CA ALA A 506 -2.32 -28.90 39.49
C ALA A 506 -1.42 -28.41 40.65
N LEU A 507 -1.16 -29.23 41.67
CA LEU A 507 -0.17 -28.99 42.74
C LEU A 507 1.27 -29.35 42.33
N HIS A 508 1.48 -30.03 41.21
CA HIS A 508 2.84 -30.32 40.74
C HIS A 508 3.50 -29.03 40.25
N PRO A 509 4.85 -28.95 40.28
CA PRO A 509 5.57 -27.79 39.74
C PRO A 509 5.25 -27.59 38.26
N VAL A 510 5.15 -26.34 37.85
CA VAL A 510 5.07 -26.00 36.43
C VAL A 510 6.45 -26.13 35.78
N GLU A 511 6.52 -26.69 34.58
CA GLU A 511 7.75 -26.88 33.80
C GLU A 511 7.54 -26.53 32.30
N GLN A 512 8.54 -26.75 31.44
CA GLN A 512 8.51 -26.43 29.99
C GLN A 512 8.37 -24.93 29.63
N MET A 513 8.74 -24.03 30.54
CA MET A 513 8.90 -22.60 30.22
C MET A 513 10.36 -22.20 30.02
N ALA A 514 10.56 -21.31 29.04
CA ALA A 514 11.83 -20.63 28.84
C ALA A 514 12.05 -19.54 29.91
N TRP A 515 13.30 -19.19 30.18
CA TRP A 515 13.65 -18.13 31.13
C TRP A 515 12.95 -16.79 30.81
N ALA A 516 12.94 -16.39 29.54
CA ALA A 516 12.34 -15.11 29.12
C ALA A 516 10.83 -15.05 29.39
N GLU A 517 10.16 -16.20 29.31
CA GLU A 517 8.75 -16.34 29.65
C GLU A 517 8.55 -16.24 31.16
N ALA A 518 9.28 -17.05 31.94
CA ALA A 518 9.25 -17.00 33.40
C ALA A 518 9.51 -15.58 33.95
N TYR A 519 10.56 -14.92 33.43
CA TYR A 519 10.95 -13.57 33.83
C TYR A 519 9.83 -12.53 33.56
N THR A 520 9.21 -12.59 32.38
CA THR A 520 8.10 -11.71 32.02
C THR A 520 6.91 -11.93 32.95
N ILE A 521 6.54 -13.19 33.19
CA ILE A 521 5.37 -13.52 34.03
C ILE A 521 5.58 -13.12 35.48
N MET A 522 6.76 -13.36 36.04
CA MET A 522 7.07 -12.91 37.40
C MET A 522 6.90 -11.40 37.51
N LYS A 523 7.44 -10.62 36.55
CA LYS A 523 7.24 -9.16 36.53
C LYS A 523 5.78 -8.74 36.44
N GLN A 524 4.99 -9.42 35.63
CA GLN A 524 3.56 -9.10 35.51
C GLN A 524 2.78 -9.36 36.81
N LEU A 525 3.19 -10.36 37.59
CA LEU A 525 2.67 -10.64 38.93
C LEU A 525 3.22 -9.71 40.02
N GLY A 526 4.11 -8.77 39.69
CA GLY A 526 4.81 -7.93 40.66
C GLY A 526 5.83 -8.71 41.49
N LEU A 527 6.38 -9.77 40.91
CA LEU A 527 7.36 -10.69 41.49
C LEU A 527 8.65 -10.67 40.66
N GLU A 528 9.62 -11.46 41.08
CA GLU A 528 10.88 -11.68 40.37
C GLU A 528 11.28 -13.16 40.42
N LEU A 529 12.16 -13.58 39.51
CA LEU A 529 12.94 -14.79 39.75
C LEU A 529 13.98 -14.49 40.85
N PRO A 530 14.40 -15.46 41.67
CA PRO A 530 15.47 -15.22 42.61
C PRO A 530 16.77 -14.90 41.88
N THR A 531 17.61 -14.07 42.50
CA THR A 531 19.02 -14.09 42.14
C THR A 531 19.61 -15.42 42.57
N GLU A 532 20.68 -15.85 41.92
CA GLU A 532 21.39 -17.07 42.29
C GLU A 532 21.86 -17.02 43.75
N ALA A 533 22.35 -15.86 44.20
CA ALA A 533 22.78 -15.67 45.58
C ALA A 533 21.63 -15.83 46.58
N ARG A 534 20.45 -15.25 46.29
CA ARG A 534 19.24 -15.45 47.12
C ARG A 534 18.81 -16.90 47.14
N TRP A 535 18.89 -17.59 46.00
CA TRP A 535 18.56 -19.00 45.90
C TRP A 535 19.48 -19.85 46.77
N GLU A 536 20.81 -19.69 46.65
CA GLU A 536 21.77 -20.48 47.44
C GLU A 536 21.65 -20.17 48.94
N TYR A 537 21.53 -18.89 49.31
CA TYR A 537 21.32 -18.48 50.70
C TYR A 537 20.08 -19.15 51.30
N ALA A 538 18.98 -19.11 50.56
CA ALA A 538 17.72 -19.66 50.99
C ALA A 538 17.72 -21.20 51.03
N CYS A 539 18.38 -21.85 50.06
CA CYS A 539 18.59 -23.30 50.02
C CYS A 539 19.38 -23.76 51.24
N ARG A 540 20.50 -23.09 51.54
CA ARG A 540 21.36 -23.39 52.70
C ARG A 540 20.64 -23.23 54.02
N ALA A 541 19.85 -22.16 54.18
CA ALA A 541 19.21 -21.83 55.46
C ALA A 541 20.18 -21.85 56.67
N GLY A 542 21.43 -21.40 56.44
CA GLY A 542 22.52 -21.41 57.43
C GLY A 542 23.47 -22.62 57.37
N ALA A 543 23.15 -23.65 56.58
CA ALA A 543 24.00 -24.82 56.41
C ALA A 543 25.25 -24.53 55.55
N THR A 544 26.38 -25.08 55.99
CA THR A 544 27.68 -25.05 55.27
C THR A 544 28.04 -26.39 54.65
N THR A 545 27.11 -27.35 54.68
CA THR A 545 27.21 -28.72 54.18
C THR A 545 26.84 -28.83 52.69
N LEU A 546 27.01 -30.02 52.11
CA LEU A 546 26.69 -30.33 50.71
C LEU A 546 25.22 -30.10 50.39
N TRP A 547 24.33 -30.52 51.29
CA TRP A 547 22.89 -30.30 51.24
C TRP A 547 22.41 -29.59 52.49
N SER A 548 21.22 -29.00 52.45
CA SER A 548 20.65 -28.30 53.62
C SER A 548 20.37 -29.23 54.80
N CYS A 549 20.22 -30.54 54.55
CA CYS A 549 20.05 -31.58 55.56
C CYS A 549 21.37 -32.12 56.15
N GLY A 550 22.52 -31.84 55.53
CA GLY A 550 23.82 -32.36 55.98
C GLY A 550 24.72 -32.85 54.85
N ASN A 551 25.68 -33.72 55.20
CA ASN A 551 26.62 -34.35 54.27
C ASN A 551 26.36 -35.85 54.06
N ASP A 552 25.46 -36.47 54.84
CA ASP A 552 25.08 -37.87 54.64
C ASP A 552 24.00 -37.95 53.56
N LYS A 553 24.26 -38.73 52.51
CA LYS A 553 23.29 -38.89 51.42
C LYS A 553 21.99 -39.53 51.89
N LYS A 554 22.00 -40.31 52.97
CA LYS A 554 20.79 -40.96 53.50
C LYS A 554 19.71 -39.98 53.96
N ASP A 555 20.10 -38.77 54.33
CA ASP A 555 19.16 -37.73 54.76
C ASP A 555 18.39 -37.14 53.56
N LEU A 556 18.87 -37.32 52.32
CA LEU A 556 18.28 -36.73 51.12
C LEU A 556 16.88 -37.25 50.80
N SER A 557 16.60 -38.53 51.01
CA SER A 557 15.27 -39.11 50.69
C SER A 557 14.14 -38.45 51.48
N SER A 558 14.46 -37.76 52.57
CA SER A 558 13.47 -37.00 53.37
C SER A 558 13.24 -35.56 52.88
N VAL A 559 14.13 -35.02 52.05
CA VAL A 559 14.15 -33.60 51.65
C VAL A 559 14.19 -33.38 50.13
N ALA A 560 14.35 -34.43 49.32
CA ALA A 560 14.65 -34.32 47.90
C ALA A 560 13.95 -35.40 47.06
N ASN A 561 13.56 -35.00 45.84
CA ASN A 561 13.10 -35.88 44.77
C ASN A 561 14.17 -35.96 43.67
N LEU A 562 14.84 -37.09 43.49
CA LEU A 562 16.06 -37.26 42.69
C LEU A 562 15.99 -38.54 41.83
N ALA A 563 16.98 -38.73 40.95
CA ALA A 563 17.10 -39.99 40.22
C ALA A 563 17.58 -41.11 41.16
N ASP A 564 16.64 -41.91 41.64
CA ASP A 564 16.87 -42.99 42.60
C ASP A 564 16.21 -44.32 42.18
N ILE A 565 16.08 -45.29 43.10
CA ILE A 565 15.51 -46.61 42.76
C ILE A 565 14.10 -46.53 42.16
N SER A 566 13.29 -45.53 42.53
CA SER A 566 11.95 -45.32 41.97
C SER A 566 12.03 -44.99 40.47
N ALA A 567 13.07 -44.28 40.03
CA ALA A 567 13.31 -43.95 38.62
C ALA A 567 13.56 -45.20 37.73
N ARG A 568 13.91 -46.35 38.30
CA ARG A 568 14.02 -47.63 37.58
C ARG A 568 12.70 -48.10 36.96
N ALA A 569 11.57 -47.58 37.44
CA ALA A 569 10.26 -47.81 36.81
C ALA A 569 10.19 -47.25 35.39
N TRP A 570 10.97 -46.21 35.08
CA TRP A 570 11.02 -45.55 33.76
C TRP A 570 12.08 -46.15 32.85
N ASP A 571 13.32 -46.25 33.36
CA ASP A 571 14.42 -46.86 32.64
C ASP A 571 15.27 -47.73 33.57
N LYS A 572 15.18 -49.05 33.33
CA LYS A 572 15.94 -50.05 34.10
C LYS A 572 17.45 -49.90 33.95
N ASN A 573 17.92 -49.34 32.84
CA ASN A 573 19.34 -49.23 32.51
C ASN A 573 19.93 -47.85 32.82
N TRP A 574 19.18 -46.98 33.48
CA TRP A 574 19.62 -45.62 33.77
C TRP A 574 20.86 -45.61 34.68
N GLU A 575 21.99 -45.12 34.15
CA GLU A 575 23.32 -45.36 34.74
C GLU A 575 23.65 -44.56 36.00
N TRP A 576 22.97 -43.42 36.25
CA TRP A 576 23.29 -42.53 37.37
C TRP A 576 22.23 -42.49 38.48
N ILE A 577 21.37 -43.51 38.53
CA ILE A 577 20.48 -43.78 39.66
C ILE A 577 21.31 -44.16 40.90
N ASP A 578 20.95 -43.59 42.06
CA ASP A 578 21.47 -44.07 43.36
C ASP A 578 20.51 -45.14 43.92
N ASP A 579 20.92 -46.41 43.86
CA ASP A 579 20.09 -47.54 44.32
C ASP A 579 19.96 -47.60 45.86
N ASP A 580 20.69 -46.77 46.62
CA ASP A 580 20.57 -46.67 48.09
C ASP A 580 19.52 -45.63 48.53
N LEU A 581 18.95 -44.87 47.58
CA LEU A 581 17.91 -43.88 47.83
C LEU A 581 16.57 -44.36 47.28
N ASP A 582 15.52 -44.05 48.04
CA ASP A 582 14.12 -44.24 47.64
C ASP A 582 13.29 -43.11 48.24
N ASP A 583 12.99 -42.12 47.41
CA ASP A 583 12.12 -40.98 47.68
C ASP A 583 10.65 -41.29 47.37
N GLY A 584 10.41 -42.44 46.74
CA GLY A 584 9.11 -42.95 46.39
C GLY A 584 8.44 -42.25 45.21
N TYR A 585 9.17 -41.56 44.33
CA TYR A 585 8.67 -40.90 43.11
C TYR A 585 9.57 -41.16 41.89
N ALA A 586 9.02 -41.73 40.80
CA ALA A 586 9.78 -41.85 39.54
C ALA A 586 9.73 -40.58 38.66
N ALA A 587 8.98 -39.57 39.10
CA ALA A 587 8.66 -38.35 38.38
C ALA A 587 8.63 -37.15 39.34
N HIS A 588 8.13 -36.00 38.89
CA HIS A 588 7.81 -34.90 39.80
C HIS A 588 6.89 -35.37 40.93
N SER A 589 7.12 -34.81 42.11
CA SER A 589 6.22 -34.92 43.25
C SER A 589 5.33 -33.67 43.34
N PRO A 590 4.14 -33.75 43.97
CA PRO A 590 3.42 -32.56 44.39
C PRO A 590 4.32 -31.70 45.28
N VAL A 591 4.24 -30.38 45.14
CA VAL A 591 5.05 -29.49 45.99
C VAL A 591 4.78 -29.73 47.47
N GLY A 592 5.83 -29.64 48.29
CA GLY A 592 5.74 -29.84 49.73
C GLY A 592 5.62 -31.30 50.17
N SER A 593 5.88 -32.26 49.28
CA SER A 593 5.93 -33.69 49.62
C SER A 593 7.10 -34.02 50.55
N PHE A 594 8.20 -33.28 50.43
CA PHE A 594 9.42 -33.47 51.21
C PHE A 594 9.54 -32.47 52.36
N ALA A 595 10.41 -32.77 53.33
CA ALA A 595 10.64 -31.90 54.47
C ALA A 595 11.27 -30.56 54.06
N ALA A 596 10.87 -29.49 54.74
CA ALA A 596 11.42 -28.16 54.51
C ALA A 596 12.81 -27.99 55.15
N ASN A 597 13.62 -27.09 54.60
CA ASN A 597 14.88 -26.68 55.20
C ASN A 597 14.71 -25.74 56.40
N GLY A 598 15.80 -25.24 56.98
CA GLY A 598 15.79 -24.37 58.18
C GLY A 598 15.04 -23.04 58.04
N PHE A 599 14.74 -22.60 56.81
CA PHE A 599 13.90 -21.43 56.55
C PHE A 599 12.44 -21.79 56.23
N GLY A 600 12.10 -23.07 56.17
CA GLY A 600 10.75 -23.53 55.88
C GLY A 600 10.43 -23.58 54.39
N LEU A 601 11.46 -23.59 53.53
CA LEU A 601 11.33 -23.80 52.09
C LEU A 601 11.43 -25.29 51.76
N HIS A 602 10.53 -25.77 50.91
CA HIS A 602 10.49 -27.16 50.46
C HIS A 602 11.16 -27.32 49.09
N ASP A 603 11.53 -28.55 48.77
CA ASP A 603 11.92 -28.97 47.42
C ASP A 603 13.12 -28.17 46.87
N MET A 604 14.01 -27.70 47.76
CA MET A 604 15.23 -26.97 47.38
C MET A 604 16.33 -27.89 46.82
N HIS A 605 16.09 -29.21 46.83
CA HIS A 605 16.97 -30.25 46.34
C HIS A 605 16.14 -31.19 45.44
N GLY A 606 16.34 -31.15 44.13
CA GLY A 606 15.62 -32.01 43.19
C GLY A 606 14.25 -31.45 42.74
N ASN A 607 13.34 -32.37 42.37
CA ASN A 607 12.04 -32.10 41.76
C ASN A 607 12.15 -31.39 40.39
N VAL A 608 12.39 -30.07 40.35
CA VAL A 608 12.68 -29.31 39.12
C VAL A 608 13.84 -28.35 39.30
N TRP A 609 14.61 -28.16 38.23
CA TRP A 609 15.55 -27.04 38.13
C TRP A 609 14.81 -25.72 38.20
N GLU A 610 15.34 -24.75 38.94
CA GLU A 610 14.72 -23.44 39.12
C GLU A 610 15.51 -22.34 38.43
N TRP A 611 14.85 -21.57 37.55
CA TRP A 611 15.45 -20.40 36.89
C TRP A 611 15.84 -19.28 37.88
N CYS A 612 17.09 -18.79 37.77
CA CYS A 612 17.55 -17.57 38.45
C CYS A 612 17.68 -16.40 37.46
N GLN A 613 17.72 -15.15 37.96
CA GLN A 613 17.93 -13.96 37.12
C GLN A 613 19.32 -13.93 36.46
N ASP A 614 20.31 -14.46 37.15
CA ASP A 614 21.73 -14.30 36.86
C ASP A 614 22.13 -14.91 35.52
N TYR A 615 23.05 -14.22 34.86
CA TYR A 615 23.85 -14.83 33.82
C TYR A 615 24.95 -15.69 34.44
N VAL A 616 25.38 -16.73 33.72
CA VAL A 616 26.48 -17.57 34.22
C VAL A 616 27.81 -16.86 34.00
N VAL A 617 28.33 -16.25 35.06
CA VAL A 617 29.65 -15.60 35.09
C VAL A 617 30.54 -16.15 36.22
N SER A 618 31.85 -15.85 36.14
CA SER A 618 32.80 -16.17 37.22
C SER A 618 32.37 -15.52 38.54
N TYR A 619 32.64 -16.21 39.65
CA TYR A 619 32.45 -15.67 41.00
C TYR A 619 33.33 -14.47 41.34
N ASP A 620 34.38 -14.20 40.55
CA ASP A 620 35.19 -12.98 40.65
C ASP A 620 34.43 -11.70 40.29
N ASN A 621 33.31 -11.82 39.55
CA ASN A 621 32.48 -10.66 39.24
C ASN A 621 31.85 -10.10 40.53
N PRO A 622 31.70 -8.79 40.68
CA PRO A 622 31.02 -8.23 41.84
C PRO A 622 29.52 -8.57 41.81
N THR A 623 28.94 -8.73 42.99
CA THR A 623 27.51 -8.87 43.18
C THR A 623 26.88 -7.52 43.54
N ARG A 624 25.64 -7.29 43.09
CA ARG A 624 24.86 -6.11 43.50
C ARG A 624 24.52 -6.21 44.99
N SER A 625 24.75 -5.13 45.72
CA SER A 625 24.44 -5.07 47.16
C SER A 625 22.95 -5.28 47.41
N GLY A 626 22.62 -6.07 48.44
CA GLY A 626 21.25 -6.29 48.90
C GLY A 626 20.53 -7.48 48.26
N ASP A 627 20.86 -7.87 47.03
CA ASP A 627 20.25 -9.03 46.37
C ASP A 627 21.25 -10.02 45.77
N GLY A 628 22.52 -9.65 45.67
CA GLY A 628 23.55 -10.55 45.19
C GLY A 628 23.51 -10.80 43.67
N LEU A 629 22.74 -10.02 42.89
CA LEU A 629 22.66 -10.19 41.44
C LEU A 629 24.02 -9.95 40.79
N ARG A 630 24.47 -10.87 39.93
CA ARG A 630 25.68 -10.70 39.12
C ARG A 630 25.35 -10.06 37.78
N GLY A 631 26.17 -9.07 37.41
CA GLY A 631 26.05 -8.33 36.15
C GLY A 631 26.40 -9.19 34.93
N HIS A 632 26.26 -8.59 33.74
CA HIS A 632 26.57 -9.21 32.45
C HIS A 632 27.97 -8.84 31.92
N GLU A 633 28.77 -8.14 32.72
CA GLU A 633 30.11 -7.71 32.33
C GLU A 633 30.99 -8.95 32.03
N GLY A 634 31.71 -8.91 30.91
CA GLY A 634 32.62 -9.99 30.50
C GLY A 634 31.99 -11.13 29.67
N PHE A 635 30.73 -11.03 29.24
CA PHE A 635 30.12 -12.03 28.36
C PHE A 635 30.63 -11.94 26.91
N SER A 636 31.09 -13.05 26.33
CA SER A 636 31.27 -13.21 24.88
C SER A 636 30.39 -14.37 24.38
N ASN A 637 29.52 -14.05 23.41
CA ASN A 637 28.66 -14.92 22.61
C ASN A 637 27.70 -15.88 23.37
N GLU A 638 26.42 -15.46 23.43
CA GLU A 638 25.23 -16.17 23.94
C GLU A 638 25.13 -16.38 25.46
N PRO A 639 24.44 -15.46 26.17
CA PRO A 639 24.49 -15.47 27.60
C PRO A 639 23.51 -16.48 28.22
N HIS A 640 24.06 -17.59 28.71
CA HIS A 640 23.34 -18.61 29.47
C HIS A 640 22.88 -18.05 30.81
N ARG A 641 21.73 -18.56 31.28
CA ARG A 641 21.15 -18.25 32.59
C ARG A 641 21.47 -19.37 33.56
N VAL A 642 21.55 -18.99 34.83
CA VAL A 642 21.74 -19.94 35.93
C VAL A 642 20.41 -20.66 36.22
N THR A 643 20.50 -21.98 36.41
CA THR A 643 19.48 -22.79 37.07
C THR A 643 20.07 -23.51 38.28
N ARG A 644 19.27 -23.70 39.33
CA ARG A 644 19.68 -24.31 40.61
C ARG A 644 18.70 -25.41 41.06
N GLY A 645 19.11 -26.24 42.02
CA GLY A 645 18.25 -27.23 42.68
C GLY A 645 18.47 -28.68 42.27
N GLY A 646 18.73 -28.94 40.98
CA GLY A 646 18.60 -30.31 40.44
C GLY A 646 17.15 -30.63 40.09
N SER A 647 16.89 -31.84 39.60
CA SER A 647 15.55 -32.34 39.32
C SER A 647 15.39 -33.80 39.71
N PHE A 648 14.17 -34.34 39.59
CA PHE A 648 13.91 -35.78 39.74
C PHE A 648 14.72 -36.64 38.75
N TYR A 649 15.23 -36.05 37.67
CA TYR A 649 16.01 -36.75 36.65
C TYR A 649 17.52 -36.79 36.97
N ASP A 650 17.96 -36.09 38.02
CA ASP A 650 19.39 -35.93 38.26
C ASP A 650 19.88 -36.65 39.52
N SER A 651 21.17 -37.02 39.49
CA SER A 651 21.85 -37.60 40.66
C SER A 651 21.99 -36.61 41.82
N LEU A 652 22.20 -37.13 43.04
CA LEU A 652 22.49 -36.34 44.24
C LEU A 652 23.63 -35.32 44.12
N ASN A 653 24.57 -35.52 43.18
CA ASN A 653 25.71 -34.61 43.01
C ASN A 653 25.32 -33.25 42.43
N VAL A 654 24.21 -33.18 41.69
CA VAL A 654 23.76 -31.90 41.11
C VAL A 654 22.72 -31.20 41.97
N SER A 655 22.18 -31.88 43.00
CA SER A 655 21.25 -31.29 43.96
C SER A 655 21.94 -30.56 45.13
N ARG A 656 23.27 -30.50 45.14
CA ARG A 656 24.06 -29.79 46.16
C ARG A 656 23.70 -28.31 46.22
N THR A 657 23.81 -27.71 47.40
CA THR A 657 23.51 -26.27 47.62
C THR A 657 24.27 -25.37 46.66
N THR A 658 25.48 -25.74 46.23
CA THR A 658 26.36 -24.94 45.38
C THR A 658 26.31 -25.23 43.89
N PHE A 659 25.67 -26.34 43.46
CA PHE A 659 25.76 -26.76 42.06
C PHE A 659 25.03 -25.79 41.12
N ARG A 660 25.74 -25.26 40.12
CA ARG A 660 25.20 -24.28 39.18
C ARG A 660 25.08 -24.92 37.80
N ASN A 661 23.88 -24.99 37.27
CA ASN A 661 23.67 -25.40 35.89
C ASN A 661 23.57 -24.18 34.97
N LEU A 662 23.86 -24.39 33.69
CA LEU A 662 23.85 -23.37 32.65
C LEU A 662 22.82 -23.77 31.61
N SER A 663 21.88 -22.89 31.33
CA SER A 663 20.86 -23.16 30.32
C SER A 663 20.63 -21.94 29.44
N ALA A 664 20.46 -22.19 28.13
CA ALA A 664 20.16 -21.12 27.20
C ALA A 664 18.83 -20.46 27.58
N PRO A 665 18.65 -19.13 27.46
CA PRO A 665 17.44 -18.44 27.92
C PRO A 665 16.14 -18.90 27.24
N LEU A 666 16.24 -19.50 26.05
CA LEU A 666 15.11 -20.04 25.28
C LEU A 666 14.91 -21.55 25.48
N PHE A 667 15.80 -22.22 26.22
CA PHE A 667 15.70 -23.64 26.50
C PHE A 667 14.44 -23.94 27.32
N ARG A 668 13.75 -25.02 26.96
CA ARG A 668 12.57 -25.55 27.64
C ARG A 668 12.83 -27.01 27.92
N SER A 669 12.45 -27.48 29.10
CA SER A 669 12.64 -28.86 29.49
C SER A 669 11.57 -29.27 30.48
N SER A 670 11.23 -30.56 30.46
CA SER A 670 10.30 -31.18 31.39
C SER A 670 10.82 -31.28 32.81
N VAL A 671 12.02 -30.77 33.09
CA VAL A 671 12.63 -30.71 34.42
C VAL A 671 13.04 -29.29 34.81
N SER A 672 12.61 -28.27 34.05
CA SER A 672 12.94 -26.87 34.32
C SER A 672 11.68 -26.09 34.64
N GLY A 673 11.56 -25.69 35.91
CA GLY A 673 10.50 -24.88 36.47
C GLY A 673 11.03 -23.54 37.03
N LEU A 674 10.34 -23.02 38.04
CA LEU A 674 10.70 -21.76 38.67
C LEU A 674 10.18 -21.66 40.10
N ARG A 675 10.87 -20.86 40.91
CA ARG A 675 10.42 -20.44 42.23
C ARG A 675 10.29 -18.92 42.26
N PRO A 676 9.11 -18.38 42.58
CA PRO A 676 8.93 -16.93 42.70
C PRO A 676 9.71 -16.35 43.88
N SER A 677 10.23 -15.15 43.70
CA SER A 677 10.86 -14.33 44.73
C SER A 677 10.32 -12.89 44.68
N ARG A 678 10.56 -12.09 45.71
CA ARG A 678 10.22 -10.65 45.72
C ARG A 678 11.06 -9.90 46.74
N SER A 679 11.59 -8.75 46.37
CA SER A 679 12.20 -7.79 47.29
C SER A 679 11.15 -7.12 48.19
N ILE A 680 11.55 -6.61 49.35
CA ILE A 680 10.65 -5.85 50.23
C ILE A 680 10.51 -4.43 49.68
N ASP A 681 9.28 -3.93 49.58
CA ASP A 681 9.00 -2.53 49.26
C ASP A 681 9.37 -1.64 50.46
N GLU A 682 10.20 -0.62 50.23
CA GLU A 682 10.79 0.23 51.28
C GLU A 682 9.84 1.18 52.00
#